data_AF-A0A1H5TSW6-F1
#
_entry.id   AF-A0A1H5TSW6-F1
#
_cell.length_a   1.000
_cell.length_b   1.000
_cell.length_c   1.000
_cell.angle_alpha   90.00
_cell.angle_beta   90.00
_cell.angle_gamma   90.00
#
_symmetry.space_group_name_H-M   'P 1'
#
loop_
_entity.id
_entity.type
_entity.pdbx_description
1 polymer ?
#
loop_
_entity_poly.entity_id
_entity_poly.type
_entity_poly.pdbx_seq_one_letter_code
_entity_poly.pdbx_strand_id
1 'polypeptide(L)'
;MEYRLKTDNYKKLSMFRDNLTEAHSYFIPFGIKDDLDSVNELNERYLSSLVTVLNGPWKFKYFGKVSEMPDSIDTDDYEFDSVPVPSMWQFTGYEEPYYLNTRYQFLADPPNFPADCPVGVYVKELELKKRTGSYILTFLGVAGALDVFVNGKYAGYSEGSHNTAEIDVTALLQNGKNEIVAVVHKWCTGTYLECQDMFRNNGIFRDVYLTFHEKSYLRDLHTRVAYNADGTYNLDVNLFFSGDEKTSARIDFNGESRNVLVKENRAEICFKKLRVKEWSAETPNLYEISISTECEKVRRKIGFKHIEIKGNVFYFNNQKIKLLGVNHHDTDPRKGYYLSPEDMERDVRIMKAYNMNCVRTSHYPPDPIFLDLCDKYGLYVVDEADIECHGAARVKEIRTRIPDGLEWRPLFEDRVMRMYERDKNHASIVMWSLGNESYGIKNHDYCYKLLKKKTDIPIHYEGASRTRRWAYDVISQMYPSQELVKKVADGEGASSKYYEKPYFLCEYAHAMGVGAGQTEDYLKSFYAADNMLGGCVWEFADHAVWHENSKYEYTYGGDHNEEYHDGNFCVDGLFFPDRTPHPGAKQIKNCYRPVRAELVSENDNQIKLLFKNHRYFANSELTVKWTTLDVNGRKQGELSLALLPQEERKVTLDTDRSYDALILEYYENGKEIAFEQISLRTTLPKILGAGEEAPKVRHSENRIVISCDDGEIVFDKKDGSLKSYKYKNKEYINPTPFGGRTGFDVSVFRAPLDNDIAYRKDWERLCLDTEKSYLVSLDREEKTSNSVILGGKYVLKTNHGKILTYEMTMEIFGTGCMLMEVKCTDCVKIPFAPRFGVSFEMPPEFDNVRFFGLGGEINLPDFKEHAKLGEYSMKVEDLRENYLKPQEASMRSEARLLEVCDEKGRGLKFTASGNPFIFSADHFTPIQCAKATHREDLIRCHTTDIHIDSYMLGAGSASCGPRLKEPYKKDNLNGEVLRFFVEPL
;
A
#
# COMPACT_ATOMS: atom_id res chain seq x y z
N MET A 1 -47.27 -6.83 0.08
CA MET A 1 -47.26 -8.02 0.93
C MET A 1 -46.78 -7.63 2.32
N GLU A 2 -47.47 -8.02 3.40
CA GLU A 2 -47.11 -7.58 4.76
C GLU A 2 -45.98 -8.41 5.40
N TYR A 3 -44.98 -7.72 5.95
CA TYR A 3 -43.84 -8.29 6.68
C TYR A 3 -43.80 -7.70 8.09
N ARG A 4 -43.79 -8.57 9.10
CA ARG A 4 -43.53 -8.16 10.49
C ARG A 4 -42.04 -8.17 10.77
N LEU A 5 -41.44 -6.99 10.87
CA LEU A 5 -40.00 -6.82 10.99
C LEU A 5 -39.50 -7.20 12.39
N LYS A 6 -38.24 -7.61 12.48
CA LYS A 6 -37.53 -7.84 13.74
C LYS A 6 -36.89 -6.52 14.18
N THR A 7 -37.02 -6.17 15.46
CA THR A 7 -36.55 -4.87 15.98
C THR A 7 -35.51 -5.01 17.10
N ASP A 8 -35.11 -6.23 17.43
CA ASP A 8 -34.25 -6.51 18.59
C ASP A 8 -33.14 -7.56 18.39
N ASN A 9 -33.06 -8.24 17.23
CA ASN A 9 -32.01 -9.24 16.96
C ASN A 9 -30.61 -8.63 17.09
N TYR A 10 -30.34 -7.55 16.35
CA TYR A 10 -29.07 -6.83 16.30
C TYR A 10 -28.56 -6.25 17.63
N LYS A 11 -29.40 -6.17 18.66
CA LYS A 11 -29.08 -5.62 19.98
C LYS A 11 -28.61 -6.68 20.98
N LYS A 12 -28.79 -7.97 20.68
CA LYS A 12 -28.57 -9.07 21.64
C LYS A 12 -27.27 -9.79 21.33
N LEU A 13 -26.31 -9.72 22.25
CA LEU A 13 -25.01 -10.40 22.09
C LEU A 13 -25.13 -11.92 21.88
N SER A 14 -26.17 -12.55 22.44
CA SER A 14 -26.44 -13.98 22.24
C SER A 14 -27.05 -14.31 20.87
N MET A 15 -27.51 -13.30 20.12
CA MET A 15 -28.18 -13.43 18.83
C MET A 15 -27.29 -12.79 17.75
N PHE A 16 -26.24 -13.50 17.35
CA PHE A 16 -25.35 -13.10 16.25
C PHE A 16 -25.60 -13.93 14.97
N ARG A 17 -26.42 -14.99 15.08
CA ARG A 17 -26.87 -15.84 13.97
C ARG A 17 -28.18 -16.54 14.32
N ASP A 18 -29.05 -16.74 13.33
CA ASP A 18 -30.30 -17.51 13.45
C ASP A 18 -30.65 -18.16 12.11
N ASN A 19 -31.02 -19.44 12.12
CA ASN A 19 -31.33 -20.25 10.93
C ASN A 19 -30.28 -20.23 9.81
N LEU A 20 -29.01 -20.00 10.13
CA LEU A 20 -27.91 -20.16 9.17
C LEU A 20 -27.60 -21.64 8.95
N THR A 21 -27.25 -22.01 7.72
CA THR A 21 -26.70 -23.32 7.42
C THR A 21 -25.30 -23.48 8.04
N GLU A 22 -24.80 -24.71 8.12
CA GLU A 22 -23.42 -24.94 8.53
C GLU A 22 -22.45 -24.37 7.49
N ALA A 23 -21.42 -23.63 7.94
CA ALA A 23 -20.37 -23.15 7.06
C ALA A 23 -19.66 -24.31 6.35
N HIS A 24 -19.40 -24.14 5.06
CA HIS A 24 -18.79 -25.14 4.19
C HIS A 24 -17.84 -24.48 3.19
N SER A 25 -17.05 -25.28 2.49
CA SER A 25 -16.13 -24.78 1.47
C SER A 25 -16.88 -24.08 0.35
N TYR A 26 -16.36 -22.95 -0.12
CA TYR A 26 -16.93 -22.28 -1.27
C TYR A 26 -16.74 -23.10 -2.55
N PHE A 27 -17.85 -23.39 -3.22
CA PHE A 27 -17.90 -23.93 -4.58
C PHE A 27 -19.27 -23.63 -5.19
N ILE A 28 -19.36 -23.66 -6.51
CA ILE A 28 -20.62 -23.48 -7.23
C ILE A 28 -21.06 -24.83 -7.84
N PRO A 29 -22.23 -25.37 -7.48
CA PRO A 29 -22.76 -26.56 -8.12
C PRO A 29 -23.28 -26.22 -9.51
N PHE A 30 -23.04 -27.09 -10.48
CA PHE A 30 -23.54 -27.01 -11.84
C PHE A 30 -24.48 -28.16 -12.13
N GLY A 31 -25.47 -27.94 -13.00
CA GLY A 31 -26.32 -29.00 -13.49
C GLY A 31 -25.51 -29.98 -14.35
N ILE A 32 -25.91 -31.25 -14.35
CA ILE A 32 -25.17 -32.29 -15.11
C ILE A 32 -25.08 -32.01 -16.62
N LYS A 33 -26.01 -31.22 -17.16
CA LYS A 33 -26.06 -30.81 -18.57
C LYS A 33 -25.27 -29.54 -18.88
N ASP A 34 -24.83 -28.82 -17.86
CA ASP A 34 -24.07 -27.58 -18.07
C ASP A 34 -22.72 -27.91 -18.69
N ASP A 35 -22.10 -26.96 -19.38
CA ASP A 35 -20.75 -27.11 -19.91
C ASP A 35 -19.74 -26.42 -18.98
N LEU A 36 -19.48 -27.04 -17.82
CA LEU A 36 -18.56 -26.51 -16.81
C LEU A 36 -17.14 -26.26 -17.37
N ASP A 37 -16.69 -27.05 -18.35
CA ASP A 37 -15.33 -26.95 -18.89
C ASP A 37 -15.12 -25.65 -19.70
N SER A 38 -16.19 -25.05 -20.24
CA SER A 38 -16.11 -23.76 -20.95
C SER A 38 -16.25 -22.53 -20.04
N VAL A 39 -16.58 -22.73 -18.76
CA VAL A 39 -16.70 -21.66 -17.77
C VAL A 39 -15.35 -21.44 -17.09
N ASN A 40 -14.90 -20.19 -16.97
CA ASN A 40 -13.73 -19.84 -16.15
C ASN A 40 -14.13 -19.58 -14.69
N GLU A 41 -13.14 -19.51 -13.79
CA GLU A 41 -13.37 -19.41 -12.34
C GLU A 41 -14.13 -18.13 -11.93
N LEU A 42 -13.92 -17.02 -12.67
CA LEU A 42 -14.59 -15.74 -12.42
C LEU A 42 -16.10 -15.79 -12.65
N ASN A 43 -16.55 -16.69 -13.53
CA ASN A 43 -17.91 -16.72 -14.03
C ASN A 43 -18.77 -17.84 -13.45
N GLU A 44 -18.21 -18.69 -12.58
CA GLU A 44 -18.89 -19.92 -12.14
C GLU A 44 -20.28 -19.64 -11.54
N ARG A 45 -20.36 -18.70 -10.59
CA ARG A 45 -21.64 -18.34 -9.94
C ARG A 45 -22.67 -17.71 -10.89
N TYR A 46 -22.23 -17.14 -12.01
CA TYR A 46 -23.09 -16.44 -12.96
C TYR A 46 -23.63 -17.35 -14.08
N LEU A 47 -22.98 -18.50 -14.32
CA LEU A 47 -23.28 -19.38 -15.46
C LEU A 47 -23.81 -20.76 -15.08
N SER A 48 -23.88 -21.09 -13.79
CA SER A 48 -24.52 -22.33 -13.34
C SER A 48 -26.03 -22.32 -13.56
N SER A 49 -26.59 -23.41 -14.11
CA SER A 49 -28.05 -23.57 -14.20
C SER A 49 -28.74 -23.86 -12.87
N LEU A 50 -27.97 -24.15 -11.82
CA LEU A 50 -28.48 -24.37 -10.46
C LEU A 50 -28.44 -23.11 -9.60
N VAL A 51 -27.79 -22.04 -10.07
CA VAL A 51 -27.65 -20.78 -9.35
C VAL A 51 -28.44 -19.68 -10.06
N THR A 52 -29.21 -18.91 -9.30
CA THR A 52 -29.85 -17.68 -9.78
C THR A 52 -29.24 -16.51 -9.02
N VAL A 53 -28.36 -15.75 -9.69
CA VAL A 53 -27.78 -14.52 -9.13
C VAL A 53 -28.86 -13.44 -9.07
N LEU A 54 -29.00 -12.82 -7.89
CA LEU A 54 -30.05 -11.85 -7.58
C LEU A 54 -29.56 -10.39 -7.63
N ASN A 55 -28.34 -10.16 -8.10
CA ASN A 55 -27.77 -8.84 -8.33
C ASN A 55 -28.61 -7.97 -9.27
N GLY A 56 -28.25 -6.68 -9.37
CA GLY A 56 -28.95 -5.67 -10.14
C GLY A 56 -29.89 -4.84 -9.27
N PRO A 57 -30.98 -4.27 -9.80
CA PRO A 57 -31.84 -3.38 -9.04
C PRO A 57 -32.62 -4.14 -7.97
N TRP A 58 -32.66 -3.56 -6.77
CA TRP A 58 -33.53 -3.91 -5.64
C TRP A 58 -34.33 -2.68 -5.24
N LYS A 59 -35.59 -2.88 -4.86
CA LYS A 59 -36.38 -1.85 -4.18
C LYS A 59 -35.70 -1.56 -2.84
N PHE A 60 -35.61 -0.31 -2.43
CA PHE A 60 -34.89 0.09 -1.23
C PHE A 60 -35.57 1.21 -0.46
N LYS A 61 -35.56 1.11 0.86
CA LYS A 61 -35.96 2.18 1.76
C LYS A 61 -34.91 2.39 2.83
N TYR A 62 -34.42 3.60 2.95
CA TYR A 62 -33.57 4.04 4.05
C TYR A 62 -34.41 4.72 5.15
N PHE A 63 -34.09 4.38 6.40
CA PHE A 63 -34.54 5.11 7.57
C PHE A 63 -33.31 5.60 8.31
N GLY A 64 -33.19 6.91 8.54
CA GLY A 64 -32.07 7.48 9.30
C GLY A 64 -32.06 7.05 10.76
N LYS A 65 -33.20 6.55 11.25
CA LYS A 65 -33.42 6.05 12.60
C LYS A 65 -34.29 4.81 12.54
N VAL A 66 -33.89 3.74 13.23
CA VAL A 66 -34.70 2.51 13.35
C VAL A 66 -36.04 2.77 14.03
N SER A 67 -36.17 3.81 14.87
CA SER A 67 -37.44 4.20 15.48
C SER A 67 -38.46 4.76 14.47
N GLU A 68 -38.01 5.16 13.29
CA GLU A 68 -38.86 5.59 12.17
C GLU A 68 -39.28 4.42 11.27
N MET A 69 -38.60 3.26 11.39
CA MET A 69 -38.97 2.04 10.69
C MET A 69 -40.22 1.44 11.34
N PRO A 70 -41.28 1.12 10.56
CA PRO A 70 -42.50 0.57 11.13
C PRO A 70 -42.29 -0.89 11.59
N ASP A 71 -43.06 -1.32 12.60
CA ASP A 71 -43.03 -2.72 13.09
C ASP A 71 -43.49 -3.73 12.02
N SER A 72 -44.34 -3.30 11.10
CA SER A 72 -44.68 -4.04 9.88
C SER A 72 -44.63 -3.14 8.65
N ILE A 73 -44.21 -3.72 7.53
CA ILE A 73 -44.15 -3.04 6.24
C ILE A 73 -44.95 -3.85 5.20
N ASP A 74 -45.89 -3.19 4.52
CA ASP A 74 -46.56 -3.76 3.36
C ASP A 74 -45.84 -3.34 2.08
N THR A 75 -45.10 -4.26 1.48
CA THR A 75 -44.27 -3.98 0.30
C THR A 75 -45.05 -3.60 -0.96
N ASP A 76 -46.36 -3.87 -1.02
CA ASP A 76 -47.20 -3.49 -2.16
C ASP A 76 -47.71 -2.05 -2.03
N ASP A 77 -47.87 -1.56 -0.79
CA ASP A 77 -48.43 -0.24 -0.46
C ASP A 77 -47.36 0.75 0.05
N TYR A 78 -46.08 0.37 0.06
CA TYR A 78 -44.98 1.19 0.53
C TYR A 78 -44.13 1.75 -0.62
N GLU A 79 -43.70 3.01 -0.49
CA GLU A 79 -42.85 3.66 -1.50
C GLU A 79 -41.37 3.31 -1.29
N PHE A 80 -40.75 2.76 -2.34
CA PHE A 80 -39.34 2.38 -2.38
C PHE A 80 -38.62 3.12 -3.51
N ASP A 81 -37.37 3.47 -3.23
CA ASP A 81 -36.39 3.82 -4.24
C ASP A 81 -35.83 2.54 -4.90
N SER A 82 -34.90 2.69 -5.85
CA SER A 82 -34.19 1.57 -6.46
C SER A 82 -32.68 1.76 -6.31
N VAL A 83 -31.99 0.74 -5.77
CA VAL A 83 -30.53 0.73 -5.65
C VAL A 83 -29.96 -0.52 -6.34
N PRO A 84 -28.75 -0.44 -6.92
CA PRO A 84 -28.04 -1.64 -7.35
C PRO A 84 -27.63 -2.47 -6.14
N VAL A 85 -27.68 -3.79 -6.26
CA VAL A 85 -27.05 -4.74 -5.34
C VAL A 85 -26.12 -5.62 -6.18
N PRO A 86 -24.84 -5.78 -5.79
CA PRO A 86 -24.21 -5.21 -4.60
C PRO A 86 -23.97 -3.68 -4.68
N SER A 87 -24.04 -3.01 -3.53
CA SER A 87 -23.61 -1.61 -3.33
C SER A 87 -23.53 -1.22 -1.85
N MET A 88 -22.89 -0.08 -1.58
CA MET A 88 -22.93 0.61 -0.29
C MET A 88 -23.97 1.73 -0.35
N TRP A 89 -24.79 1.91 0.70
CA TRP A 89 -25.79 2.98 0.67
C TRP A 89 -25.18 4.38 0.69
N GLN A 90 -23.93 4.52 1.19
CA GLN A 90 -23.20 5.79 1.14
C GLN A 90 -22.88 6.21 -0.30
N PHE A 91 -22.62 5.24 -1.17
CA PHE A 91 -22.29 5.45 -2.58
C PHE A 91 -23.52 5.44 -3.50
N THR A 92 -24.71 5.37 -2.91
CA THR A 92 -26.00 5.52 -3.61
C THR A 92 -26.82 6.71 -3.11
N GLY A 93 -26.25 7.54 -2.22
CA GLY A 93 -26.77 8.85 -1.84
C GLY A 93 -27.63 8.91 -0.57
N TYR A 94 -27.65 7.87 0.26
CA TYR A 94 -28.51 7.83 1.46
C TYR A 94 -27.83 8.29 2.75
N GLU A 95 -26.50 8.23 2.78
CA GLU A 95 -25.71 8.71 3.91
C GLU A 95 -24.35 9.18 3.38
N GLU A 96 -23.78 10.20 4.00
CA GLU A 96 -22.44 10.66 3.63
C GLU A 96 -21.38 9.61 4.01
N PRO A 97 -20.30 9.46 3.23
CA PRO A 97 -19.14 8.65 3.61
C PRO A 97 -18.56 9.08 4.96
N TYR A 98 -17.99 8.13 5.71
CA TYR A 98 -17.48 8.42 7.05
C TYR A 98 -16.17 7.67 7.30
N TYR A 99 -15.03 8.38 7.36
CA TYR A 99 -13.74 7.75 7.63
C TYR A 99 -13.29 7.87 9.09
N LEU A 100 -12.88 6.73 9.69
CA LEU A 100 -12.26 6.65 11.02
C LEU A 100 -11.19 5.58 11.04
N ASN A 101 -10.06 5.88 11.68
CA ASN A 101 -9.03 4.90 11.98
C ASN A 101 -9.43 4.07 13.21
N THR A 102 -9.05 4.54 14.40
CA THR A 102 -9.07 3.67 15.58
C THR A 102 -10.38 3.66 16.35
N ARG A 103 -11.28 4.62 16.14
CA ARG A 103 -12.46 4.84 17.02
C ARG A 103 -13.74 4.31 16.36
N TYR A 104 -14.71 3.91 17.18
CA TYR A 104 -16.08 3.72 16.69
C TYR A 104 -16.74 5.07 16.39
N GLN A 105 -17.77 5.08 15.55
CA GLN A 105 -18.62 6.25 15.27
C GLN A 105 -19.47 6.69 16.48
N PHE A 106 -19.38 5.95 17.60
CA PHE A 106 -20.12 6.20 18.82
C PHE A 106 -19.22 5.96 20.05
N LEU A 107 -19.65 6.45 21.21
CA LEU A 107 -18.95 6.19 22.47
C LEU A 107 -19.04 4.70 22.83
N ALA A 108 -17.90 4.06 23.00
CA ALA A 108 -17.81 2.63 23.28
C ALA A 108 -18.28 2.27 24.70
N ASP A 109 -19.36 1.47 24.79
CA ASP A 109 -19.82 0.79 26.01
C ASP A 109 -20.30 -0.64 25.67
N PRO A 110 -19.40 -1.57 25.33
CA PRO A 110 -19.79 -2.89 24.85
C PRO A 110 -20.63 -3.67 25.89
N PRO A 111 -21.73 -4.32 25.48
CA PRO A 111 -22.19 -4.52 24.11
C PRO A 111 -23.16 -3.45 23.59
N ASN A 112 -23.41 -2.38 24.35
CA ASN A 112 -24.38 -1.34 24.01
C ASN A 112 -23.84 -0.39 22.93
N PHE A 113 -24.69 0.02 22.00
CA PHE A 113 -24.42 1.05 20.99
C PHE A 113 -25.68 1.91 20.87
N PRO A 114 -25.66 3.06 20.15
CA PRO A 114 -26.84 3.92 20.07
C PRO A 114 -28.07 3.15 19.58
N ALA A 115 -29.14 3.19 20.37
CA ALA A 115 -30.31 2.34 20.17
C ALA A 115 -31.12 2.70 18.91
N ASP A 116 -30.98 3.94 18.46
CA ASP A 116 -31.70 4.53 17.34
C ASP A 116 -30.71 4.88 16.21
N CYS A 117 -30.36 3.87 15.42
CA CYS A 117 -29.36 3.95 14.35
C CYS A 117 -30.02 3.75 12.97
N PRO A 118 -29.35 4.14 11.87
CA PRO A 118 -29.85 3.91 10.51
C PRO A 118 -30.12 2.43 10.19
N VAL A 119 -31.12 2.22 9.34
CA VAL A 119 -31.51 0.90 8.82
C VAL A 119 -31.97 0.99 7.37
N GLY A 120 -31.56 0.02 6.56
CA GLY A 120 -31.96 -0.11 5.17
C GLY A 120 -32.83 -1.35 4.94
N VAL A 121 -33.98 -1.19 4.28
CA VAL A 121 -34.87 -2.29 3.89
C VAL A 121 -34.78 -2.49 2.38
N TYR A 122 -34.31 -3.67 1.97
CA TYR A 122 -34.15 -4.07 0.58
C TYR A 122 -35.22 -5.09 0.21
N VAL A 123 -35.81 -4.97 -0.99
CA VAL A 123 -36.83 -5.91 -1.49
C VAL A 123 -36.46 -6.38 -2.89
N LYS A 124 -36.39 -7.70 -3.06
CA LYS A 124 -36.19 -8.36 -4.36
C LYS A 124 -37.36 -9.26 -4.69
N GLU A 125 -37.95 -8.99 -5.85
CA GLU A 125 -38.90 -9.91 -6.46
C GLU A 125 -38.17 -10.89 -7.37
N LEU A 126 -38.62 -12.14 -7.37
CA LEU A 126 -38.11 -13.17 -8.27
C LEU A 126 -39.25 -14.11 -8.72
N GLU A 127 -39.25 -14.42 -10.02
CA GLU A 127 -40.19 -15.38 -10.60
C GLU A 127 -39.55 -16.77 -10.59
N LEU A 128 -40.15 -17.71 -9.86
CA LEU A 128 -39.57 -19.04 -9.64
C LEU A 128 -40.49 -20.14 -10.15
N LYS A 129 -39.98 -20.98 -11.06
CA LYS A 129 -40.57 -22.30 -11.30
C LYS A 129 -40.07 -23.26 -10.22
N LYS A 130 -40.80 -23.35 -9.11
CA LYS A 130 -40.34 -24.10 -7.93
C LYS A 130 -40.26 -25.59 -8.25
N ARG A 131 -39.08 -26.16 -8.02
CA ARG A 131 -38.77 -27.60 -8.17
C ARG A 131 -38.86 -28.30 -6.81
N THR A 132 -38.97 -29.61 -6.85
CA THR A 132 -38.82 -30.45 -5.64
C THR A 132 -37.34 -30.57 -5.31
N GLY A 133 -36.91 -30.05 -4.17
CA GLY A 133 -35.51 -30.02 -3.75
C GLY A 133 -35.32 -28.99 -2.64
N SER A 134 -34.09 -28.54 -2.46
CA SER A 134 -33.71 -27.50 -1.49
C SER A 134 -33.32 -26.20 -2.20
N TYR A 135 -33.59 -25.07 -1.57
CA TYR A 135 -33.26 -23.73 -2.02
C TYR A 135 -32.49 -23.00 -0.91
N ILE A 136 -31.23 -22.71 -1.17
CA ILE A 136 -30.35 -21.99 -0.23
C ILE A 136 -30.14 -20.57 -0.76
N LEU A 137 -30.51 -19.59 0.05
CA LEU A 137 -30.29 -18.18 -0.25
C LEU A 137 -28.96 -17.76 0.40
N THR A 138 -28.03 -17.27 -0.41
CA THR A 138 -26.69 -16.89 0.01
C THR A 138 -26.47 -15.39 -0.16
N PHE A 139 -25.99 -14.75 0.90
CA PHE A 139 -25.43 -13.40 0.89
C PHE A 139 -23.93 -13.53 1.17
N LEU A 140 -23.08 -13.13 0.22
CA LEU A 140 -21.62 -13.26 0.38
C LEU A 140 -20.99 -12.20 1.30
N GLY A 141 -21.68 -11.09 1.55
CA GLY A 141 -21.20 -10.01 2.40
C GLY A 141 -22.23 -8.90 2.55
N VAL A 142 -22.54 -8.57 3.81
CA VAL A 142 -23.51 -7.53 4.19
C VAL A 142 -22.93 -6.73 5.36
N ALA A 143 -22.62 -5.47 5.14
CA ALA A 143 -21.96 -4.63 6.13
C ALA A 143 -22.94 -4.09 7.18
N GLY A 144 -22.80 -4.57 8.42
CA GLY A 144 -23.72 -4.34 9.53
C GLY A 144 -24.29 -5.65 10.08
N ALA A 145 -25.62 -5.73 10.21
CA ALA A 145 -26.32 -6.99 10.48
C ALA A 145 -27.50 -7.19 9.52
N LEU A 146 -27.83 -8.45 9.25
CA LEU A 146 -28.81 -8.86 8.24
C LEU A 146 -29.96 -9.65 8.88
N ASP A 147 -31.20 -9.15 8.77
CA ASP A 147 -32.42 -9.94 8.93
C ASP A 147 -33.02 -10.27 7.55
N VAL A 148 -33.46 -11.50 7.34
CA VAL A 148 -34.02 -11.96 6.06
C VAL A 148 -35.44 -12.47 6.22
N PHE A 149 -36.29 -12.13 5.27
CA PHE A 149 -37.67 -12.60 5.16
C PHE A 149 -37.97 -13.05 3.74
N VAL A 150 -38.86 -14.04 3.60
CA VAL A 150 -39.33 -14.55 2.31
C VAL A 150 -40.85 -14.72 2.38
N ASN A 151 -41.56 -14.12 1.43
CA ASN A 151 -43.02 -14.18 1.29
C ASN A 151 -43.79 -13.90 2.61
N GLY A 152 -43.49 -12.78 3.25
CA GLY A 152 -44.10 -12.34 4.53
C GLY A 152 -43.63 -13.07 5.79
N LYS A 153 -42.69 -14.03 5.68
CA LYS A 153 -42.20 -14.84 6.81
C LYS A 153 -40.73 -14.61 7.09
N TYR A 154 -40.36 -14.57 8.36
CA TYR A 154 -38.97 -14.50 8.81
C TYR A 154 -38.20 -15.78 8.43
N ALA A 155 -36.99 -15.60 7.88
CA ALA A 155 -36.13 -16.66 7.39
C ALA A 155 -34.90 -16.86 8.28
N GLY A 156 -34.17 -15.79 8.63
CA GLY A 156 -32.97 -15.91 9.48
C GLY A 156 -32.26 -14.58 9.74
N TYR A 157 -31.14 -14.65 10.46
CA TYR A 157 -30.35 -13.49 10.90
C TYR A 157 -28.84 -13.80 10.86
N SER A 158 -28.00 -12.80 10.53
CA SER A 158 -26.53 -12.90 10.57
C SER A 158 -25.84 -11.59 10.95
N GLU A 159 -24.78 -11.70 11.76
CA GLU A 159 -23.69 -10.73 11.88
C GLU A 159 -22.42 -11.24 11.16
N GLY A 160 -21.38 -10.41 11.08
CA GLY A 160 -20.11 -10.75 10.42
C GLY A 160 -20.07 -10.27 8.97
N SER A 161 -19.71 -9.01 8.78
CA SER A 161 -19.88 -8.28 7.52
C SER A 161 -19.24 -8.96 6.32
N HIS A 162 -18.04 -9.51 6.51
CA HIS A 162 -17.26 -10.18 5.45
C HIS A 162 -17.43 -11.70 5.41
N ASN A 163 -18.31 -12.26 6.24
CA ASN A 163 -18.60 -13.69 6.26
C ASN A 163 -19.87 -14.02 5.47
N THR A 164 -19.86 -15.17 4.77
CA THR A 164 -21.03 -15.66 4.03
C THR A 164 -22.19 -16.01 4.97
N ALA A 165 -23.40 -15.54 4.66
CA ALA A 165 -24.64 -15.92 5.34
C ALA A 165 -25.52 -16.74 4.39
N GLU A 166 -25.86 -17.95 4.79
CA GLU A 166 -26.67 -18.87 3.99
C GLU A 166 -27.88 -19.37 4.78
N ILE A 167 -29.06 -19.32 4.16
CA ILE A 167 -30.33 -19.67 4.80
C ILE A 167 -31.11 -20.63 3.89
N ASP A 168 -31.59 -21.74 4.45
CA ASP A 168 -32.53 -22.62 3.73
C ASP A 168 -33.92 -21.96 3.69
N VAL A 169 -34.33 -21.54 2.49
CA VAL A 169 -35.60 -20.86 2.23
C VAL A 169 -36.63 -21.77 1.54
N THR A 170 -36.35 -23.07 1.44
CA THR A 170 -37.15 -24.06 0.71
C THR A 170 -38.63 -24.03 1.11
N ALA A 171 -38.90 -23.99 2.41
CA ALA A 171 -40.27 -24.01 2.95
C ALA A 171 -41.01 -22.68 2.79
N LEU A 172 -40.29 -21.58 2.51
CA LEU A 172 -40.83 -20.23 2.42
C LEU A 172 -41.15 -19.84 0.97
N LEU A 173 -40.46 -20.42 -0.01
CA LEU A 173 -40.69 -20.18 -1.42
C LEU A 173 -41.97 -20.85 -1.94
N GLN A 174 -42.56 -20.27 -2.97
CA GLN A 174 -43.72 -20.79 -3.71
C GLN A 174 -43.42 -20.84 -5.22
N ASN A 175 -44.28 -21.52 -5.99
CA ASN A 175 -44.21 -21.46 -7.45
C ASN A 175 -44.80 -20.13 -7.94
N GLY A 176 -44.13 -19.48 -8.88
CA GLY A 176 -44.48 -18.16 -9.40
C GLY A 176 -43.72 -17.02 -8.71
N LYS A 177 -44.40 -15.90 -8.48
CA LYS A 177 -43.84 -14.72 -7.82
C LYS A 177 -43.44 -15.01 -6.38
N ASN A 178 -42.21 -14.66 -6.03
CA ASN A 178 -41.68 -14.64 -4.67
C ASN A 178 -41.07 -13.29 -4.37
N GLU A 179 -41.01 -12.93 -3.09
CA GLU A 179 -40.41 -11.70 -2.62
C GLU A 179 -39.50 -11.97 -1.41
N ILE A 180 -38.26 -11.50 -1.52
CA ILE A 180 -37.24 -11.52 -0.48
C ILE A 180 -37.13 -10.10 0.08
N VAL A 181 -37.18 -9.98 1.40
CA VAL A 181 -36.91 -8.73 2.12
C VAL A 181 -35.67 -8.92 2.99
N ALA A 182 -34.69 -8.04 2.84
CA ALA A 182 -33.50 -7.98 3.67
C ALA A 182 -33.49 -6.66 4.45
N VAL A 183 -33.35 -6.72 5.76
CA VAL A 183 -33.23 -5.55 6.64
C VAL A 183 -31.79 -5.48 7.14
N VAL A 184 -31.11 -4.38 6.81
CA VAL A 184 -29.69 -4.15 7.12
C VAL A 184 -29.56 -3.06 8.16
N HIS A 185 -29.13 -3.43 9.36
CA HIS A 185 -28.88 -2.49 10.45
C HIS A 185 -27.45 -1.95 10.39
N LYS A 186 -27.28 -0.64 10.53
CA LYS A 186 -25.96 0.01 10.48
C LYS A 186 -25.00 -0.52 11.55
N TRP A 187 -25.50 -0.65 12.78
CA TRP A 187 -24.73 -1.15 13.92
C TRP A 187 -25.43 -2.35 14.55
N CYS A 188 -24.63 -3.28 15.03
CA CYS A 188 -25.04 -4.48 15.74
C CYS A 188 -24.01 -4.80 16.83
N THR A 189 -24.19 -5.91 17.58
CA THR A 189 -23.17 -6.29 18.57
C THR A 189 -21.83 -6.62 17.93
N GLY A 190 -21.85 -7.22 16.74
CA GLY A 190 -20.68 -7.50 15.91
C GLY A 190 -19.89 -6.28 15.45
N THR A 191 -20.47 -5.07 15.41
CA THR A 191 -19.74 -3.82 15.07
C THR A 191 -18.53 -3.59 15.98
N TYR A 192 -18.59 -4.06 17.23
CA TYR A 192 -17.47 -4.00 18.16
C TYR A 192 -16.23 -4.81 17.71
N LEU A 193 -16.41 -5.79 16.82
CA LEU A 193 -15.34 -6.61 16.24
C LEU A 193 -14.97 -6.13 14.82
N GLU A 194 -15.53 -5.03 14.32
CA GLU A 194 -15.34 -4.54 12.95
C GLU A 194 -14.86 -3.08 12.96
N CYS A 195 -13.76 -2.85 13.69
CA CYS A 195 -13.19 -1.53 13.91
C CYS A 195 -11.96 -1.22 13.04
N GLN A 196 -11.82 -1.86 11.88
CA GLN A 196 -10.71 -1.68 10.94
C GLN A 196 -10.49 -0.23 10.54
N ASP A 197 -9.25 0.18 10.26
CA ASP A 197 -8.94 1.52 9.73
C ASP A 197 -9.41 1.66 8.27
N MET A 198 -10.67 2.09 8.08
CA MET A 198 -11.29 2.23 6.76
C MET A 198 -12.52 3.15 6.80
N PHE A 199 -13.03 3.54 5.63
CA PHE A 199 -14.38 4.16 5.55
C PHE A 199 -15.40 3.23 6.19
N ARG A 200 -16.36 3.77 6.96
CA ARG A 200 -17.44 3.05 7.62
C ARG A 200 -18.66 3.01 6.72
N ASN A 201 -18.75 1.97 5.90
CA ASN A 201 -19.82 1.82 4.92
C ASN A 201 -20.80 0.69 5.31
N ASN A 202 -22.03 0.77 4.83
CA ASN A 202 -23.07 -0.22 5.09
C ASN A 202 -23.86 -0.58 3.82
N GLY A 203 -24.40 -1.81 3.78
CA GLY A 203 -25.17 -2.30 2.65
C GLY A 203 -24.85 -3.75 2.27
N ILE A 204 -25.52 -4.24 1.24
CA ILE A 204 -25.28 -5.57 0.66
C ILE A 204 -24.19 -5.39 -0.40
N PHE A 205 -22.94 -5.69 -0.07
CA PHE A 205 -21.77 -5.25 -0.84
C PHE A 205 -21.06 -6.36 -1.63
N ARG A 206 -21.46 -7.61 -1.43
CA ARG A 206 -21.10 -8.75 -2.27
C ARG A 206 -22.35 -9.43 -2.84
N ASP A 207 -22.16 -10.37 -3.75
CA ASP A 207 -23.25 -10.99 -4.48
C ASP A 207 -24.29 -11.66 -3.57
N VAL A 208 -25.53 -11.64 -4.06
CA VAL A 208 -26.64 -12.42 -3.51
C VAL A 208 -27.10 -13.41 -4.55
N TYR A 209 -27.30 -14.68 -4.17
CA TYR A 209 -27.80 -15.68 -5.09
C TYR A 209 -28.63 -16.76 -4.41
N LEU A 210 -29.49 -17.40 -5.21
CA LEU A 210 -30.30 -18.55 -4.80
C LEU A 210 -29.79 -19.81 -5.48
N THR A 211 -29.34 -20.78 -4.70
CA THR A 211 -28.90 -22.08 -5.20
C THR A 211 -30.02 -23.10 -5.06
N PHE A 212 -30.36 -23.77 -6.15
CA PHE A 212 -31.23 -24.93 -6.14
C PHE A 212 -30.42 -26.22 -6.05
N HIS A 213 -30.74 -27.04 -5.07
CA HIS A 213 -30.22 -28.39 -4.94
C HIS A 213 -31.34 -29.42 -5.12
N GLU A 214 -31.01 -30.55 -5.73
CA GLU A 214 -31.90 -31.72 -5.74
C GLU A 214 -32.02 -32.32 -4.33
N LYS A 215 -32.85 -33.36 -4.16
CA LYS A 215 -33.11 -33.98 -2.85
C LYS A 215 -31.87 -34.52 -2.12
N SER A 216 -30.79 -34.81 -2.84
CA SER A 216 -29.49 -35.22 -2.31
C SER A 216 -28.42 -34.42 -3.05
N TYR A 217 -27.58 -33.70 -2.31
CA TYR A 217 -26.57 -32.79 -2.88
C TYR A 217 -25.32 -32.72 -2.01
N LEU A 218 -24.20 -32.36 -2.63
CA LEU A 218 -22.93 -32.09 -1.99
C LEU A 218 -23.04 -30.78 -1.21
N ARG A 219 -22.96 -30.87 0.11
CA ARG A 219 -23.01 -29.74 1.02
C ARG A 219 -21.62 -29.18 1.33
N ASP A 220 -20.62 -30.04 1.51
CA ASP A 220 -19.26 -29.61 1.81
C ASP A 220 -18.22 -30.52 1.14
N LEU A 221 -17.08 -29.91 0.82
CA LEU A 221 -15.90 -30.54 0.26
C LEU A 221 -14.69 -30.16 1.09
N HIS A 222 -13.92 -31.14 1.54
CA HIS A 222 -12.63 -30.90 2.18
C HIS A 222 -11.55 -31.76 1.54
N THR A 223 -10.59 -31.08 0.90
CA THR A 223 -9.40 -31.68 0.32
C THR A 223 -8.20 -31.42 1.21
N ARG A 224 -7.49 -32.48 1.62
CA ARG A 224 -6.25 -32.38 2.38
C ARG A 224 -5.11 -33.01 1.59
N VAL A 225 -4.05 -32.22 1.41
CA VAL A 225 -2.79 -32.67 0.83
C VAL A 225 -1.85 -33.05 1.96
N ALA A 226 -1.31 -34.28 1.91
CA ALA A 226 -0.35 -34.78 2.89
C ALA A 226 0.97 -35.14 2.19
N TYR A 227 2.07 -34.55 2.63
CA TYR A 227 3.42 -34.86 2.13
C TYR A 227 3.99 -36.09 2.83
N ASN A 228 4.47 -37.05 2.04
CA ASN A 228 5.05 -38.29 2.52
C ASN A 228 6.58 -38.20 2.61
N ALA A 229 7.18 -38.98 3.51
CA ALA A 229 8.63 -39.03 3.68
C ALA A 229 9.41 -39.52 2.42
N ASP A 230 8.74 -40.20 1.49
CA ASP A 230 9.32 -40.64 0.20
C ASP A 230 9.25 -39.57 -0.90
N GLY A 231 8.82 -38.35 -0.57
CA GLY A 231 8.68 -37.22 -1.49
C GLY A 231 7.43 -37.26 -2.36
N THR A 232 6.50 -38.17 -2.10
CA THR A 232 5.19 -38.21 -2.79
C THR A 232 4.11 -37.51 -1.96
N TYR A 233 2.93 -37.32 -2.55
CA TYR A 233 1.76 -36.76 -1.86
C TYR A 233 0.60 -37.76 -1.77
N ASN A 234 -0.20 -37.62 -0.73
CA ASN A 234 -1.55 -38.15 -0.70
C ASN A 234 -2.55 -36.99 -0.80
N LEU A 235 -3.64 -37.21 -1.55
CA LEU A 235 -4.79 -36.32 -1.60
C LEU A 235 -5.98 -37.04 -0.97
N ASP A 236 -6.38 -36.59 0.21
CA ASP A 236 -7.59 -37.03 0.89
C ASP A 236 -8.74 -36.10 0.49
N VAL A 237 -9.84 -36.66 0.00
CA VAL A 237 -11.03 -35.93 -0.43
C VAL A 237 -12.20 -36.44 0.41
N ASN A 238 -12.74 -35.54 1.22
CA ASN A 238 -13.90 -35.80 2.07
C ASN A 238 -15.09 -35.02 1.51
N LEU A 239 -16.16 -35.75 1.18
CA LEU A 239 -17.41 -35.21 0.67
C LEU A 239 -18.48 -35.38 1.73
N PHE A 240 -19.22 -34.30 2.00
CA PHE A 240 -20.34 -34.30 2.93
C PHE A 240 -21.60 -33.93 2.16
N PHE A 241 -22.63 -34.77 2.27
CA PHE A 241 -23.88 -34.63 1.54
C PHE A 241 -25.00 -34.20 2.49
N SER A 242 -26.05 -33.62 1.92
CA SER A 242 -27.32 -33.40 2.59
C SER A 242 -28.41 -34.10 1.78
N GLY A 243 -29.37 -34.77 2.43
CA GLY A 243 -30.47 -35.48 1.77
C GLY A 243 -30.44 -37.01 1.89
N ASP A 244 -30.89 -37.71 0.85
CA ASP A 244 -30.98 -39.19 0.81
C ASP A 244 -29.58 -39.84 0.78
N GLU A 245 -29.40 -40.89 1.58
CA GLU A 245 -28.15 -41.64 1.77
C GLU A 245 -27.81 -42.55 0.57
N LYS A 246 -28.75 -42.80 -0.36
CA LYS A 246 -28.55 -43.73 -1.50
C LYS A 246 -27.95 -43.09 -2.75
N THR A 247 -27.06 -42.11 -2.60
CA THR A 247 -26.37 -41.47 -3.73
C THR A 247 -24.98 -42.07 -3.97
N SER A 248 -24.52 -42.01 -5.22
CA SER A 248 -23.12 -42.28 -5.56
C SER A 248 -22.46 -41.01 -6.11
N ALA A 249 -21.19 -40.82 -5.80
CA ALA A 249 -20.39 -39.74 -6.36
C ALA A 249 -19.27 -40.33 -7.21
N ARG A 250 -19.13 -39.79 -8.41
CA ARG A 250 -17.96 -40.01 -9.28
C ARG A 250 -16.97 -38.88 -9.02
N ILE A 251 -15.73 -39.26 -8.73
CA ILE A 251 -14.63 -38.34 -8.48
C ILE A 251 -13.59 -38.56 -9.57
N ASP A 252 -13.37 -37.54 -10.39
CA ASP A 252 -12.38 -37.50 -11.46
C ASP A 252 -11.20 -36.64 -11.01
N PHE A 253 -10.00 -37.23 -10.99
CA PHE A 253 -8.77 -36.55 -10.64
C PHE A 253 -7.60 -37.12 -11.44
N ASN A 254 -6.85 -36.25 -12.14
CA ASN A 254 -5.64 -36.62 -12.88
C ASN A 254 -5.83 -37.81 -13.86
N GLY A 255 -6.96 -37.85 -14.58
CA GLY A 255 -7.30 -38.93 -15.52
C GLY A 255 -7.77 -40.23 -14.87
N GLU A 256 -7.84 -40.31 -13.55
CA GLU A 256 -8.42 -41.43 -12.80
C GLU A 256 -9.85 -41.09 -12.37
N SER A 257 -10.78 -42.01 -12.61
CA SER A 257 -12.18 -41.90 -12.18
C SER A 257 -12.49 -42.94 -11.12
N ARG A 258 -13.04 -42.53 -9.98
CA ARG A 258 -13.49 -43.45 -8.92
C ARG A 258 -14.93 -43.17 -8.53
N ASN A 259 -15.73 -44.22 -8.45
CA ASN A 259 -17.09 -44.14 -7.93
C ASN A 259 -17.11 -44.54 -6.47
N VAL A 260 -17.74 -43.73 -5.62
CA VAL A 260 -17.89 -43.99 -4.20
C VAL A 260 -19.37 -43.93 -3.82
N LEU A 261 -19.80 -44.88 -3.00
CA LEU A 261 -21.13 -44.85 -2.40
C LEU A 261 -21.11 -43.91 -1.20
N VAL A 262 -22.11 -43.03 -1.12
CA VAL A 262 -22.34 -42.20 0.05
C VAL A 262 -22.87 -43.12 1.16
N LYS A 263 -22.31 -42.99 2.37
CA LYS A 263 -22.77 -43.70 3.57
C LYS A 263 -22.88 -42.69 4.70
N GLU A 264 -24.00 -42.67 5.40
CA GLU A 264 -24.25 -41.73 6.51
C GLU A 264 -23.93 -40.28 6.08
N ASN A 265 -24.36 -39.90 4.87
CA ASN A 265 -24.12 -38.59 4.27
C ASN A 265 -22.65 -38.21 4.07
N ARG A 266 -21.74 -39.19 4.02
CA ARG A 266 -20.31 -38.96 3.78
C ARG A 266 -19.76 -39.89 2.71
N ALA A 267 -18.80 -39.38 1.95
CA ALA A 267 -17.93 -40.21 1.12
C ALA A 267 -16.47 -39.77 1.28
N GLU A 268 -15.56 -40.72 1.28
CA GLU A 268 -14.13 -40.48 1.48
C GLU A 268 -13.32 -41.22 0.43
N ILE A 269 -12.29 -40.54 -0.08
CA ILE A 269 -11.36 -41.15 -1.02
C ILE A 269 -9.95 -40.62 -0.80
N CYS A 270 -8.96 -41.48 -1.01
CA CYS A 270 -7.56 -41.14 -0.87
C CYS A 270 -6.82 -41.55 -2.14
N PHE A 271 -6.21 -40.59 -2.82
CA PHE A 271 -5.25 -40.82 -3.90
C PHE A 271 -3.85 -40.84 -3.28
N LYS A 272 -3.16 -41.98 -3.33
CA LYS A 272 -1.90 -42.19 -2.60
C LYS A 272 -0.70 -42.15 -3.53
N LYS A 273 0.45 -41.77 -2.97
CA LYS A 273 1.76 -41.80 -3.64
C LYS A 273 1.78 -41.05 -4.97
N LEU A 274 1.08 -39.92 -5.02
CA LEU A 274 1.04 -39.04 -6.16
C LEU A 274 2.41 -38.38 -6.36
N ARG A 275 2.90 -38.40 -7.60
CA ARG A 275 4.02 -37.57 -8.05
C ARG A 275 3.43 -36.40 -8.81
N VAL A 276 3.60 -35.21 -8.25
CA VAL A 276 2.94 -33.97 -8.71
C VAL A 276 3.98 -32.89 -8.93
N LYS A 277 3.61 -31.88 -9.73
CA LYS A 277 4.29 -30.59 -9.69
C LYS A 277 3.68 -29.78 -8.55
N GLU A 278 4.52 -29.38 -7.61
CA GLU A 278 4.07 -28.61 -6.46
C GLU A 278 3.61 -27.21 -6.88
N TRP A 279 2.67 -26.65 -6.12
CA TRP A 279 2.20 -25.28 -6.27
C TRP A 279 3.12 -24.34 -5.49
N SER A 280 3.46 -23.19 -6.09
CA SER A 280 4.10 -22.06 -5.42
C SER A 280 3.65 -20.75 -6.07
N ALA A 281 3.96 -19.60 -5.43
CA ALA A 281 3.70 -18.29 -6.03
C ALA A 281 4.51 -18.04 -7.34
N GLU A 282 5.61 -18.78 -7.54
CA GLU A 282 6.45 -18.68 -8.74
C GLU A 282 5.99 -19.65 -9.85
N THR A 283 5.47 -20.82 -9.44
CA THR A 283 4.99 -21.90 -10.31
C THR A 283 3.63 -22.41 -9.82
N PRO A 284 2.52 -21.72 -10.15
CA PRO A 284 1.19 -22.01 -9.61
C PRO A 284 0.55 -23.24 -10.28
N ASN A 285 1.16 -24.42 -10.12
CA ASN A 285 0.64 -25.67 -10.67
C ASN A 285 -0.64 -26.08 -9.93
N LEU A 286 -1.76 -26.04 -10.64
CA LEU A 286 -3.06 -26.47 -10.14
C LEU A 286 -3.54 -27.72 -10.88
N TYR A 287 -4.11 -28.64 -10.12
CA TYR A 287 -4.82 -29.82 -10.61
C TYR A 287 -6.32 -29.61 -10.42
N GLU A 288 -7.15 -30.24 -11.22
CA GLU A 288 -8.59 -30.18 -11.03
C GLU A 288 -9.12 -31.49 -10.45
N ILE A 289 -9.99 -31.36 -9.45
CA ILE A 289 -10.88 -32.42 -9.02
C ILE A 289 -12.30 -32.08 -9.47
N SER A 290 -12.94 -33.03 -10.14
CA SER A 290 -14.33 -32.92 -10.56
C SER A 290 -15.16 -33.99 -9.85
N ILE A 291 -16.22 -33.56 -9.19
CA ILE A 291 -17.13 -34.41 -8.42
C ILE A 291 -18.48 -34.34 -9.11
N SER A 292 -19.00 -35.48 -9.56
CA SER A 292 -20.31 -35.58 -10.20
C SER A 292 -21.19 -36.56 -9.45
N THR A 293 -22.43 -36.16 -9.19
CA THR A 293 -23.51 -37.06 -8.77
C THR A 293 -24.45 -37.31 -9.95
N GLU A 294 -25.60 -37.93 -9.72
CA GLU A 294 -26.66 -38.02 -10.74
C GLU A 294 -27.26 -36.66 -11.09
N CYS A 295 -27.15 -35.67 -10.19
CA CYS A 295 -27.91 -34.42 -10.23
C CYS A 295 -27.04 -33.20 -10.53
N GLU A 296 -25.81 -33.18 -10.04
CA GLU A 296 -24.94 -32.01 -10.07
C GLU A 296 -23.48 -32.40 -10.31
N LYS A 297 -22.70 -31.40 -10.72
CA LYS A 297 -21.25 -31.48 -10.79
C LYS A 297 -20.61 -30.26 -10.15
N VAL A 298 -19.49 -30.48 -9.48
CA VAL A 298 -18.68 -29.47 -8.80
C VAL A 298 -17.24 -29.68 -9.22
N ARG A 299 -16.50 -28.60 -9.44
CA ARG A 299 -15.05 -28.66 -9.64
C ARG A 299 -14.32 -27.86 -8.58
N ARG A 300 -13.09 -28.28 -8.28
CA ARG A 300 -12.17 -27.50 -7.45
C ARG A 300 -10.74 -27.62 -7.93
N LYS A 301 -10.01 -26.51 -7.86
CA LYS A 301 -8.57 -26.48 -8.16
C LYS A 301 -7.78 -26.87 -6.90
N ILE A 302 -6.79 -27.72 -7.06
CA ILE A 302 -5.97 -28.31 -6.00
C ILE A 302 -4.51 -28.01 -6.30
N GLY A 303 -3.85 -27.25 -5.44
CA GLY A 303 -2.41 -27.06 -5.46
C GLY A 303 -1.74 -27.94 -4.40
N PHE A 304 -0.71 -28.68 -4.80
CA PHE A 304 0.04 -29.53 -3.88
C PHE A 304 1.15 -28.72 -3.23
N LYS A 305 1.07 -28.55 -1.91
CA LYS A 305 2.07 -27.85 -1.09
C LYS A 305 2.29 -28.59 0.22
N HIS A 306 3.41 -28.29 0.88
CA HIS A 306 3.58 -28.60 2.29
C HIS A 306 4.32 -27.47 3.01
N ILE A 307 3.94 -27.27 4.26
CA ILE A 307 4.46 -26.20 5.12
C ILE A 307 4.94 -26.86 6.41
N GLU A 308 6.15 -26.48 6.83
CA GLU A 308 6.75 -26.99 8.06
C GLU A 308 7.54 -25.87 8.74
N ILE A 309 7.43 -25.76 10.07
CA ILE A 309 8.30 -24.88 10.86
C ILE A 309 9.32 -25.76 11.61
N LYS A 310 10.62 -25.59 11.31
CA LYS A 310 11.71 -26.29 12.00
C LYS A 310 12.51 -25.28 12.82
N GLY A 311 12.41 -25.38 14.14
CA GLY A 311 12.93 -24.33 15.03
C GLY A 311 12.25 -23.00 14.70
N ASN A 312 13.04 -22.00 14.32
CA ASN A 312 12.57 -20.67 13.94
C ASN A 312 12.49 -20.42 12.43
N VAL A 313 12.57 -21.45 11.58
CA VAL A 313 12.57 -21.29 10.12
C VAL A 313 11.30 -21.87 9.52
N PHE A 314 10.66 -21.09 8.65
CA PHE A 314 9.49 -21.49 7.88
C PHE A 314 9.93 -22.12 6.56
N TYR A 315 9.47 -23.35 6.30
CA TYR A 315 9.70 -24.08 5.06
C TYR A 315 8.41 -24.19 4.28
N PHE A 316 8.48 -23.85 2.99
CA PHE A 316 7.44 -24.08 2.00
C PHE A 316 8.04 -24.98 0.92
N ASN A 317 7.47 -26.17 0.69
CA ASN A 317 7.99 -27.12 -0.28
C ASN A 317 9.50 -27.40 -0.11
N ASN A 318 9.94 -27.55 1.15
CA ASN A 318 11.34 -27.71 1.57
C ASN A 318 12.26 -26.50 1.30
N GLN A 319 11.74 -25.34 0.89
CA GLN A 319 12.50 -24.11 0.68
C GLN A 319 12.20 -23.05 1.75
N LYS A 320 13.21 -22.24 2.07
CA LYS A 320 13.14 -21.16 3.08
C LYS A 320 12.68 -19.85 2.42
N ILE A 321 11.46 -19.85 1.91
CA ILE A 321 10.92 -18.73 1.13
C ILE A 321 10.90 -17.43 1.94
N LYS A 322 10.83 -16.30 1.23
CA LYS A 322 10.51 -14.99 1.82
C LYS A 322 9.15 -14.53 1.30
N LEU A 323 8.29 -14.05 2.21
CA LEU A 323 7.05 -13.39 1.90
C LEU A 323 7.35 -11.91 1.62
N LEU A 324 7.20 -11.51 0.37
CA LEU A 324 7.38 -10.16 -0.15
C LEU A 324 5.99 -9.65 -0.53
N GLY A 325 5.25 -9.17 0.47
CA GLY A 325 3.82 -8.96 0.35
C GLY A 325 3.33 -7.53 0.51
N VAL A 326 2.01 -7.39 0.43
CA VAL A 326 1.26 -6.15 0.63
C VAL A 326 -0.05 -6.44 1.38
N ASN A 327 -0.51 -5.51 2.20
CA ASN A 327 -1.85 -5.54 2.80
C ASN A 327 -2.88 -5.03 1.77
N HIS A 328 -4.05 -5.66 1.71
CA HIS A 328 -5.09 -5.37 0.73
C HIS A 328 -6.46 -5.28 1.40
N HIS A 329 -7.05 -4.09 1.31
CA HIS A 329 -8.44 -3.81 1.64
C HIS A 329 -9.36 -3.86 0.40
N ASP A 330 -10.62 -4.25 0.62
CA ASP A 330 -11.70 -4.09 -0.37
C ASP A 330 -12.01 -2.58 -0.55
N THR A 331 -11.45 -1.95 -1.59
CA THR A 331 -11.61 -0.50 -1.83
C THR A 331 -11.76 -0.13 -3.31
N ASP A 332 -12.83 0.60 -3.62
CA ASP A 332 -13.04 1.29 -4.90
C ASP A 332 -13.59 2.70 -4.65
N PRO A 333 -13.04 3.74 -5.29
CA PRO A 333 -13.40 5.11 -4.97
C PRO A 333 -14.84 5.49 -5.37
N ARG A 334 -15.52 4.68 -6.19
CA ARG A 334 -16.91 4.92 -6.61
C ARG A 334 -17.90 3.92 -6.00
N LYS A 335 -17.41 2.83 -5.42
CA LYS A 335 -18.24 1.69 -4.98
C LYS A 335 -18.03 1.30 -3.52
N GLY A 336 -17.08 1.93 -2.82
CA GLY A 336 -16.73 1.57 -1.45
C GLY A 336 -16.12 0.17 -1.39
N TYR A 337 -16.71 -0.74 -0.62
CA TYR A 337 -16.21 -2.11 -0.47
C TYR A 337 -16.53 -3.02 -1.67
N TYR A 338 -17.43 -2.61 -2.56
CA TYR A 338 -17.82 -3.46 -3.66
C TYR A 338 -16.73 -3.50 -4.76
N LEU A 339 -16.08 -4.66 -4.86
CA LEU A 339 -15.17 -5.01 -5.95
C LEU A 339 -15.82 -6.04 -6.89
N SER A 340 -15.72 -5.81 -8.20
CA SER A 340 -16.13 -6.81 -9.18
C SER A 340 -15.04 -7.88 -9.35
N PRO A 341 -15.36 -9.04 -9.97
CA PRO A 341 -14.36 -10.03 -10.35
C PRO A 341 -13.17 -9.45 -11.13
N GLU A 342 -13.43 -8.48 -12.01
CA GLU A 342 -12.43 -7.79 -12.82
C GLU A 342 -11.56 -6.85 -11.99
N ASP A 343 -12.10 -6.17 -10.99
CA ASP A 343 -11.32 -5.33 -10.06
C ASP A 343 -10.34 -6.19 -9.25
N MET A 344 -10.82 -7.33 -8.73
CA MET A 344 -10.00 -8.29 -7.99
C MET A 344 -8.88 -8.87 -8.87
N GLU A 345 -9.19 -9.24 -10.12
CA GLU A 345 -8.17 -9.72 -11.06
C GLU A 345 -7.17 -8.63 -11.43
N ARG A 346 -7.61 -7.37 -11.61
CA ARG A 346 -6.72 -6.23 -11.82
C ARG A 346 -5.72 -6.10 -10.68
N ASP A 347 -6.19 -6.11 -9.44
CA ASP A 347 -5.35 -5.92 -8.26
C ASP A 347 -4.32 -7.06 -8.14
N VAL A 348 -4.72 -8.33 -8.29
CA VAL A 348 -3.81 -9.49 -8.30
C VAL A 348 -2.75 -9.39 -9.41
N ARG A 349 -3.14 -8.97 -10.62
CA ARG A 349 -2.19 -8.80 -11.74
C ARG A 349 -1.20 -7.67 -11.49
N ILE A 350 -1.63 -6.58 -10.87
CA ILE A 350 -0.76 -5.48 -10.47
C ILE A 350 0.26 -5.95 -9.45
N MET A 351 -0.18 -6.66 -8.39
CA MET A 351 0.72 -7.21 -7.37
C MET A 351 1.85 -8.05 -8.01
N LYS A 352 1.50 -8.96 -8.94
CA LYS A 352 2.49 -9.77 -9.69
C LYS A 352 3.41 -8.92 -10.55
N ALA A 353 2.90 -7.90 -11.23
CA ALA A 353 3.69 -7.00 -12.08
C ALA A 353 4.68 -6.12 -11.27
N TYR A 354 4.43 -5.95 -9.98
CA TYR A 354 5.26 -5.21 -9.03
C TYR A 354 6.13 -6.15 -8.16
N ASN A 355 6.39 -7.37 -8.64
CA ASN A 355 7.24 -8.38 -8.00
C ASN A 355 6.77 -8.84 -6.60
N MET A 356 5.52 -8.56 -6.22
CA MET A 356 4.95 -9.07 -4.98
C MET A 356 4.64 -10.57 -5.13
N ASN A 357 4.86 -11.33 -4.06
CA ASN A 357 4.55 -12.76 -4.03
C ASN A 357 3.54 -13.14 -2.94
N CYS A 358 3.13 -12.19 -2.10
CA CYS A 358 2.24 -12.42 -0.97
C CYS A 358 1.20 -11.29 -0.83
N VAL A 359 0.03 -11.62 -0.32
CA VAL A 359 -1.01 -10.65 0.07
C VAL A 359 -1.58 -11.05 1.44
N ARG A 360 -1.76 -10.06 2.31
CA ARG A 360 -2.54 -10.19 3.55
C ARG A 360 -3.89 -9.53 3.33
N THR A 361 -4.95 -10.24 3.70
CA THR A 361 -6.35 -9.80 3.54
C THR A 361 -6.76 -8.92 4.71
N SER A 362 -6.23 -7.70 4.74
CA SER A 362 -6.44 -6.73 5.83
C SER A 362 -7.89 -6.23 5.82
N HIS A 363 -8.71 -6.41 6.86
CA HIS A 363 -8.52 -7.30 8.02
C HIS A 363 -9.73 -8.21 8.19
N TYR A 364 -10.01 -8.96 7.13
CA TYR A 364 -11.21 -9.78 6.98
C TYR A 364 -11.11 -10.73 5.78
N PRO A 365 -11.92 -11.80 5.72
CA PRO A 365 -11.90 -12.71 4.60
C PRO A 365 -12.37 -12.01 3.31
N PRO A 366 -11.63 -12.13 2.19
CA PRO A 366 -12.01 -11.48 0.93
C PRO A 366 -13.20 -12.19 0.27
N ASP A 367 -13.67 -11.73 -0.89
CA ASP A 367 -14.56 -12.55 -1.72
C ASP A 367 -13.82 -13.83 -2.14
N PRO A 368 -14.46 -15.02 -2.13
CA PRO A 368 -13.82 -16.27 -2.54
C PRO A 368 -13.15 -16.24 -3.93
N ILE A 369 -13.64 -15.42 -4.87
CA ILE A 369 -13.02 -15.24 -6.18
C ILE A 369 -11.60 -14.69 -6.05
N PHE A 370 -11.33 -13.82 -5.08
CA PHE A 370 -9.98 -13.29 -4.86
C PHE A 370 -8.98 -14.40 -4.52
N LEU A 371 -9.40 -15.39 -3.72
CA LEU A 371 -8.55 -16.53 -3.36
C LEU A 371 -8.34 -17.48 -4.54
N ASP A 372 -9.36 -17.70 -5.36
CA ASP A 372 -9.23 -18.43 -6.63
C ASP A 372 -8.24 -17.76 -7.60
N LEU A 373 -8.27 -16.43 -7.66
CA LEU A 373 -7.29 -15.65 -8.42
C LEU A 373 -5.88 -15.77 -7.84
N CYS A 374 -5.73 -15.74 -6.52
CA CYS A 374 -4.42 -15.93 -5.86
C CYS A 374 -3.85 -17.34 -6.13
N ASP A 375 -4.69 -18.37 -6.11
CA ASP A 375 -4.31 -19.73 -6.49
C ASP A 375 -3.82 -19.79 -7.94
N LYS A 376 -4.56 -19.16 -8.86
CA LYS A 376 -4.30 -19.18 -10.32
C LYS A 376 -3.06 -18.39 -10.73
N TYR A 377 -2.92 -17.17 -10.23
CA TYR A 377 -1.82 -16.26 -10.59
C TYR A 377 -0.56 -16.49 -9.76
N GLY A 378 -0.68 -17.20 -8.63
CA GLY A 378 0.43 -17.49 -7.73
C GLY A 378 0.75 -16.32 -6.81
N LEU A 379 -0.08 -16.12 -5.78
CA LEU A 379 0.22 -15.29 -4.62
C LEU A 379 0.03 -16.12 -3.35
N TYR A 380 0.96 -15.99 -2.41
CA TYR A 380 0.79 -16.52 -1.06
C TYR A 380 -0.21 -15.64 -0.30
N VAL A 381 -1.19 -16.25 0.35
CA VAL A 381 -2.24 -15.54 1.10
C VAL A 381 -2.05 -15.74 2.59
N VAL A 382 -2.13 -14.64 3.32
CA VAL A 382 -2.41 -14.61 4.76
C VAL A 382 -3.90 -14.25 4.90
N ASP A 383 -4.70 -15.27 5.20
CA ASP A 383 -6.17 -15.13 5.27
C ASP A 383 -6.58 -14.79 6.71
N GLU A 384 -7.33 -13.69 6.88
CA GLU A 384 -7.53 -13.07 8.19
C GLU A 384 -9.01 -13.03 8.59
N ALA A 385 -9.30 -13.44 9.82
CA ALA A 385 -10.65 -13.37 10.37
C ALA A 385 -11.07 -11.91 10.58
N ASP A 386 -12.35 -11.61 10.34
CA ASP A 386 -12.95 -10.27 10.48
C ASP A 386 -13.10 -9.85 11.95
N ILE A 387 -11.98 -9.65 12.64
CA ILE A 387 -11.90 -9.39 14.08
C ILE A 387 -10.91 -8.26 14.34
N GLU A 388 -11.42 -7.06 14.53
CA GLU A 388 -10.68 -5.88 14.98
C GLU A 388 -11.44 -5.09 16.05
N CYS A 389 -10.87 -5.03 17.25
CA CYS A 389 -11.44 -4.34 18.41
C CYS A 389 -10.67 -3.05 18.77
N HIS A 390 -10.05 -2.37 17.79
CA HIS A 390 -9.16 -1.23 18.04
C HIS A 390 -9.85 -0.10 18.82
N GLY A 391 -11.12 0.17 18.53
CA GLY A 391 -11.94 1.17 19.23
C GLY A 391 -12.07 0.93 20.73
N ALA A 392 -12.13 -0.33 21.17
CA ALA A 392 -12.15 -0.64 22.59
C ALA A 392 -10.79 -0.32 23.24
N ALA A 393 -9.68 -0.49 22.52
CA ALA A 393 -8.34 -0.24 23.04
C ALA A 393 -8.02 1.24 23.30
N ARG A 394 -8.76 2.15 22.65
CA ARG A 394 -8.74 3.60 22.87
C ARG A 394 -9.27 4.00 24.24
N VAL A 395 -10.11 3.17 24.85
CA VAL A 395 -10.69 3.40 26.17
C VAL A 395 -10.05 2.41 27.16
N LYS A 396 -9.21 2.92 28.06
CA LYS A 396 -8.35 2.11 28.94
C LYS A 396 -9.15 1.08 29.74
N GLU A 397 -10.35 1.45 30.18
CA GLU A 397 -11.25 0.67 31.03
C GLU A 397 -11.85 -0.54 30.31
N ILE A 398 -11.97 -0.50 28.97
CA ILE A 398 -12.59 -1.57 28.17
C ILE A 398 -11.64 -2.21 27.15
N ARG A 399 -10.36 -1.82 27.15
CA ARG A 399 -9.33 -2.29 26.19
C ARG A 399 -9.33 -3.79 25.93
N THR A 400 -9.53 -4.60 26.97
CA THR A 400 -9.58 -6.06 26.83
C THR A 400 -10.95 -6.66 27.13
N ARG A 401 -11.99 -5.84 27.32
CA ARG A 401 -13.33 -6.30 27.70
C ARG A 401 -13.95 -7.22 26.65
N ILE A 402 -13.66 -6.97 25.37
CA ILE A 402 -14.11 -7.81 24.24
C ILE A 402 -13.16 -9.01 24.01
N PRO A 403 -11.85 -8.84 23.73
CA PRO A 403 -10.95 -9.96 23.40
C PRO A 403 -10.70 -10.94 24.57
N ASP A 404 -10.88 -10.50 25.83
CA ASP A 404 -10.77 -11.35 27.03
C ASP A 404 -12.12 -11.64 27.72
N GLY A 405 -13.23 -11.09 27.23
CA GLY A 405 -14.59 -11.33 27.74
C GLY A 405 -15.17 -12.61 27.15
N LEU A 406 -15.44 -13.62 27.99
CA LEU A 406 -15.85 -14.95 27.53
C LEU A 406 -17.27 -14.97 26.93
N GLU A 407 -18.10 -13.99 27.25
CA GLU A 407 -19.40 -13.76 26.63
C GLU A 407 -19.29 -13.44 25.12
N TRP A 408 -18.16 -12.91 24.67
CA TRP A 408 -17.86 -12.63 23.25
C TRP A 408 -17.29 -13.82 22.49
N ARG A 409 -16.86 -14.88 23.21
CA ARG A 409 -16.23 -16.06 22.59
C ARG A 409 -17.02 -16.63 21.42
N PRO A 410 -18.37 -16.78 21.48
CA PRO A 410 -19.13 -17.31 20.35
C PRO A 410 -18.98 -16.49 19.05
N LEU A 411 -18.88 -15.16 19.14
CA LEU A 411 -18.70 -14.30 17.97
C LEU A 411 -17.30 -14.44 17.36
N PHE A 412 -16.27 -14.58 18.20
CA PHE A 412 -14.90 -14.87 17.75
C PHE A 412 -14.83 -16.23 17.06
N GLU A 413 -15.42 -17.26 17.67
CA GLU A 413 -15.49 -18.61 17.12
C GLU A 413 -16.20 -18.63 15.76
N ASP A 414 -17.35 -17.94 15.65
CA ASP A 414 -18.13 -17.89 14.42
C ASP A 414 -17.34 -17.30 13.25
N ARG A 415 -16.70 -16.14 13.45
CA ARG A 415 -15.91 -15.45 12.41
C ARG A 415 -14.70 -16.27 11.95
N VAL A 416 -13.96 -16.87 12.89
CA VAL A 416 -12.80 -17.71 12.58
C VAL A 416 -13.21 -18.99 11.85
N MET A 417 -14.29 -19.64 12.29
CA MET A 417 -14.73 -20.89 11.68
C MET A 417 -15.42 -20.69 10.33
N ARG A 418 -16.17 -19.60 10.13
CA ARG A 418 -16.77 -19.28 8.83
C ARG A 418 -15.71 -18.93 7.78
N MET A 419 -14.64 -18.23 8.16
CA MET A 419 -13.46 -18.06 7.29
C MET A 419 -12.84 -19.41 6.94
N TYR A 420 -12.40 -20.17 7.95
CA TYR A 420 -11.71 -21.43 7.71
C TYR A 420 -12.54 -22.42 6.89
N GLU A 421 -13.80 -22.65 7.25
CA GLU A 421 -14.62 -23.64 6.55
C GLU A 421 -14.87 -23.24 5.10
N ARG A 422 -14.99 -21.95 4.78
CA ARG A 422 -15.12 -21.44 3.40
C ARG A 422 -13.85 -21.65 2.58
N ASP A 423 -12.70 -21.35 3.18
CA ASP A 423 -11.45 -21.11 2.45
C ASP A 423 -10.43 -22.26 2.57
N LYS A 424 -10.72 -23.30 3.37
CA LYS A 424 -9.83 -24.44 3.71
C LYS A 424 -9.16 -25.18 2.54
N ASN A 425 -9.68 -25.06 1.33
CA ASN A 425 -9.19 -25.80 0.16
C ASN A 425 -8.19 -25.02 -0.71
N HIS A 426 -7.90 -23.75 -0.40
CA HIS A 426 -7.02 -22.92 -1.23
C HIS A 426 -5.53 -23.24 -1.08
N ALA A 427 -4.85 -23.35 -2.23
CA ALA A 427 -3.41 -23.60 -2.30
C ALA A 427 -2.58 -22.37 -1.91
N SER A 428 -3.12 -21.18 -2.12
CA SER A 428 -2.50 -19.90 -1.81
C SER A 428 -2.34 -19.62 -0.33
N ILE A 429 -3.25 -20.10 0.52
CA ILE A 429 -3.25 -19.78 1.95
C ILE A 429 -2.06 -20.42 2.67
N VAL A 430 -1.07 -19.63 3.04
CA VAL A 430 0.14 -20.11 3.74
C VAL A 430 0.11 -19.86 5.23
N MET A 431 -0.75 -18.97 5.70
CA MET A 431 -0.97 -18.67 7.11
C MET A 431 -2.42 -18.25 7.34
N TRP A 432 -2.95 -18.58 8.52
CA TRP A 432 -4.21 -18.03 9.02
C TRP A 432 -3.93 -16.94 10.05
N SER A 433 -4.66 -15.83 9.99
CA SER A 433 -4.63 -14.78 11.00
C SER A 433 -5.92 -14.77 11.81
N LEU A 434 -5.80 -14.63 13.13
CA LEU A 434 -6.96 -14.60 14.04
C LEU A 434 -7.63 -13.22 14.15
N GLY A 435 -7.19 -12.24 13.36
CA GLY A 435 -7.67 -10.86 13.37
C GLY A 435 -6.54 -9.85 13.50
N ASN A 436 -6.93 -8.59 13.71
CA ASN A 436 -6.03 -7.45 13.80
C ASN A 436 -6.32 -6.60 15.05
N GLU A 437 -5.29 -5.92 15.58
CA GLU A 437 -5.34 -4.88 16.63
C GLU A 437 -6.43 -4.99 17.72
N SER A 438 -6.79 -6.20 18.10
CA SER A 438 -7.88 -6.46 19.03
C SER A 438 -7.40 -6.50 20.48
N TYR A 439 -6.07 -6.50 20.69
CA TYR A 439 -5.44 -6.72 21.99
C TYR A 439 -5.96 -8.02 22.64
N GLY A 440 -5.72 -8.22 23.94
CA GLY A 440 -6.15 -9.43 24.67
C GLY A 440 -5.69 -10.75 24.03
N ILE A 441 -6.00 -11.88 24.66
CA ILE A 441 -5.68 -13.20 24.07
C ILE A 441 -6.64 -14.32 24.45
N LYS A 442 -7.58 -14.18 25.40
CA LYS A 442 -8.33 -15.36 25.86
C LYS A 442 -9.24 -15.96 24.78
N ASN A 443 -9.96 -15.12 24.04
CA ASN A 443 -10.82 -15.60 22.95
C ASN A 443 -9.97 -16.05 21.74
N HIS A 444 -8.87 -15.35 21.44
CA HIS A 444 -7.90 -15.79 20.42
C HIS A 444 -7.25 -17.14 20.77
N ASP A 445 -6.93 -17.40 22.04
CA ASP A 445 -6.39 -18.68 22.53
C ASP A 445 -7.37 -19.82 22.33
N TYR A 446 -8.66 -19.56 22.49
CA TYR A 446 -9.71 -20.53 22.19
C TYR A 446 -9.77 -20.80 20.68
N CYS A 447 -9.83 -19.75 19.86
CA CYS A 447 -9.89 -19.86 18.40
C CYS A 447 -8.67 -20.56 17.82
N TYR A 448 -7.47 -20.25 18.32
CA TYR A 448 -6.24 -20.96 17.96
C TYR A 448 -6.34 -22.46 18.24
N LYS A 449 -6.77 -22.86 19.45
CA LYS A 449 -6.91 -24.29 19.81
C LYS A 449 -7.96 -24.99 18.97
N LEU A 450 -9.02 -24.29 18.57
CA LEU A 450 -10.05 -24.80 17.69
C LEU A 450 -9.50 -25.01 16.27
N LEU A 451 -8.89 -23.98 15.69
CA LEU A 451 -8.36 -23.98 14.34
C LEU A 451 -7.20 -24.98 14.17
N LYS A 452 -6.29 -25.12 15.16
CA LYS A 452 -5.22 -26.13 15.13
C LYS A 452 -5.71 -27.59 15.09
N LYS A 453 -6.96 -27.87 15.46
CA LYS A 453 -7.53 -29.22 15.28
C LYS A 453 -7.94 -29.50 13.85
N LYS A 454 -8.08 -28.46 13.04
CA LYS A 454 -8.61 -28.49 11.67
C LYS A 454 -7.50 -28.36 10.63
N THR A 455 -6.44 -27.60 10.93
CA THR A 455 -5.36 -27.34 9.98
C THR A 455 -3.97 -27.36 10.61
N ASP A 456 -3.01 -27.85 9.83
CA ASP A 456 -1.59 -27.80 10.15
C ASP A 456 -0.92 -26.49 9.66
N ILE A 457 -1.63 -25.72 8.81
CA ILE A 457 -1.16 -24.42 8.33
C ILE A 457 -0.87 -23.51 9.55
N PRO A 458 0.25 -22.78 9.57
CA PRO A 458 0.61 -21.91 10.68
C PRO A 458 -0.43 -20.80 10.95
N ILE A 459 -0.62 -20.49 12.22
CA ILE A 459 -1.53 -19.43 12.69
C ILE A 459 -0.74 -18.29 13.33
N HIS A 460 -1.08 -17.04 13.02
CA HIS A 460 -0.56 -15.87 13.71
C HIS A 460 -1.66 -14.93 14.21
N TYR A 461 -1.24 -13.98 15.06
CA TYR A 461 -2.02 -12.83 15.51
C TYR A 461 -1.02 -11.84 16.12
N GLU A 462 -0.93 -10.63 15.57
CA GLU A 462 0.05 -9.63 16.02
C GLU A 462 -0.17 -9.24 17.49
N GLY A 463 -1.43 -9.10 17.91
CA GLY A 463 -1.76 -8.60 19.25
C GLY A 463 -1.19 -9.48 20.37
N ALA A 464 -0.88 -10.75 20.09
CA ALA A 464 -0.20 -11.65 21.02
C ALA A 464 1.20 -11.14 21.42
N SER A 465 1.91 -10.43 20.53
CA SER A 465 3.26 -9.88 20.75
C SER A 465 3.30 -8.84 21.89
N ARG A 466 2.15 -8.26 22.21
CA ARG A 466 1.96 -7.27 23.28
C ARG A 466 1.53 -7.90 24.61
N THR A 467 1.48 -9.23 24.68
CA THR A 467 1.02 -9.98 25.86
C THR A 467 2.07 -10.98 26.35
N ARG A 468 1.80 -11.66 27.47
CA ARG A 468 2.66 -12.75 27.98
C ARG A 468 2.79 -13.92 27.00
N ARG A 469 1.79 -14.12 26.14
CA ARG A 469 1.77 -15.19 25.13
C ARG A 469 2.85 -15.00 24.07
N TRP A 470 3.12 -13.75 23.69
CA TRP A 470 4.14 -13.37 22.72
C TRP A 470 3.85 -13.77 21.26
N ALA A 471 3.49 -15.02 20.99
CA ALA A 471 3.24 -15.50 19.62
C ALA A 471 2.34 -16.76 19.62
N TYR A 472 1.80 -17.08 18.44
CA TYR A 472 1.20 -18.39 18.14
C TYR A 472 2.21 -19.27 17.40
N ASP A 473 2.01 -19.62 16.14
CA ASP A 473 3.00 -20.40 15.37
C ASP A 473 4.14 -19.50 14.85
N VAL A 474 3.84 -18.25 14.53
CA VAL A 474 4.75 -17.24 13.98
C VAL A 474 4.77 -16.00 14.88
N ILE A 475 5.95 -15.38 15.03
CA ILE A 475 6.05 -14.07 15.67
C ILE A 475 5.65 -13.02 14.64
N SER A 476 4.60 -12.26 14.95
CA SER A 476 4.04 -11.24 14.06
C SER A 476 4.13 -9.88 14.75
N GLN A 477 4.63 -8.87 14.03
CA GLN A 477 4.73 -7.48 14.51
C GLN A 477 4.39 -6.49 13.40
N MET A 478 3.77 -5.37 13.80
CA MET A 478 3.56 -4.21 12.94
C MET A 478 4.66 -3.17 13.20
N TYR A 479 5.19 -2.60 12.12
CA TYR A 479 6.09 -1.43 12.14
C TYR A 479 7.34 -1.52 13.04
N PRO A 480 8.03 -2.68 13.19
CA PRO A 480 9.26 -2.72 13.98
C PRO A 480 10.36 -1.87 13.35
N SER A 481 11.17 -1.20 14.16
CA SER A 481 12.31 -0.42 13.65
C SER A 481 13.34 -1.30 12.96
N GLN A 482 14.06 -0.75 11.97
CA GLN A 482 15.14 -1.46 11.26
C GLN A 482 16.18 -2.08 12.18
N GLU A 483 16.53 -1.39 13.26
CA GLU A 483 17.49 -1.91 14.25
C GLU A 483 16.97 -3.16 14.96
N LEU A 484 15.68 -3.19 15.30
CA LEU A 484 15.07 -4.38 15.90
C LEU A 484 15.06 -5.54 14.90
N VAL A 485 14.66 -5.28 13.66
CA VAL A 485 14.65 -6.29 12.59
C VAL A 485 16.05 -6.86 12.36
N LYS A 486 17.06 -5.99 12.27
CA LYS A 486 18.47 -6.39 12.15
C LYS A 486 18.91 -7.24 13.35
N LYS A 487 18.61 -6.82 14.59
CA LYS A 487 18.93 -7.60 15.79
C LYS A 487 18.26 -8.97 15.80
N VAL A 488 17.00 -9.07 15.36
CA VAL A 488 16.29 -10.36 15.25
C VAL A 488 16.95 -11.25 14.19
N ALA A 489 17.36 -10.68 13.05
CA ALA A 489 18.10 -11.40 12.01
C ALA A 489 19.47 -11.89 12.50
N ASP A 490 20.20 -11.05 13.25
CA ASP A 490 21.52 -11.36 13.81
C ASP A 490 21.46 -12.36 14.99
N GLY A 491 20.27 -12.74 15.46
CA GLY A 491 20.11 -13.63 16.61
C GLY A 491 20.37 -12.94 17.96
N GLU A 492 20.20 -11.63 18.03
CA GLU A 492 20.44 -10.77 19.21
C GLU A 492 19.17 -10.06 19.73
N GLY A 493 18.01 -10.32 19.12
CA GLY A 493 16.73 -9.68 19.45
C GLY A 493 16.15 -10.04 20.83
N ALA A 494 16.40 -9.18 21.82
CA ALA A 494 15.66 -8.84 23.07
C ALA A 494 15.03 -9.92 23.99
N SER A 495 14.85 -11.18 23.58
CA SER A 495 14.37 -12.28 24.42
C SER A 495 14.70 -13.62 23.75
N SER A 496 15.01 -14.66 24.53
CA SER A 496 15.18 -16.03 24.01
C SER A 496 13.98 -16.51 23.17
N LYS A 497 12.80 -15.92 23.42
CA LYS A 497 11.54 -16.17 22.70
C LYS A 497 11.58 -15.84 21.21
N TYR A 498 12.45 -14.91 20.77
CA TYR A 498 12.58 -14.57 19.35
C TYR A 498 13.33 -15.63 18.53
N TYR A 499 14.02 -16.57 19.20
CA TYR A 499 14.84 -17.58 18.53
C TYR A 499 14.12 -18.91 18.30
N GLU A 500 12.86 -19.02 18.70
CA GLU A 500 12.11 -20.29 18.66
C GLU A 500 11.06 -20.35 17.55
N LYS A 501 10.78 -19.24 16.85
CA LYS A 501 9.71 -19.13 15.84
C LYS A 501 10.11 -18.20 14.70
N PRO A 502 9.59 -18.41 13.47
CA PRO A 502 9.78 -17.48 12.37
C PRO A 502 9.27 -16.08 12.71
N TYR A 503 9.92 -15.07 12.15
CA TYR A 503 9.60 -13.66 12.38
C TYR A 503 9.02 -13.03 11.12
N PHE A 504 7.77 -12.56 11.21
CA PHE A 504 6.96 -12.02 10.13
C PHE A 504 6.48 -10.61 10.49
N LEU A 505 6.61 -9.68 9.54
CA LEU A 505 6.12 -8.32 9.69
C LEU A 505 4.76 -8.26 8.99
N CYS A 506 3.66 -8.41 9.73
CA CYS A 506 2.32 -8.35 9.11
C CYS A 506 2.07 -6.98 8.48
N GLU A 507 2.70 -5.92 9.01
CA GLU A 507 2.73 -4.59 8.42
C GLU A 507 4.11 -3.97 8.59
N TYR A 508 4.65 -3.41 7.51
CA TYR A 508 5.88 -2.61 7.54
C TYR A 508 5.86 -1.56 6.43
N ALA A 509 6.82 -0.63 6.45
CA ALA A 509 7.01 0.36 5.39
C ALA A 509 5.71 1.12 5.03
N HIS A 510 5.10 1.78 6.01
CA HIS A 510 3.86 2.56 5.83
C HIS A 510 3.99 3.59 4.70
N ALA A 511 3.20 3.44 3.64
CA ALA A 511 3.39 4.07 2.34
C ALA A 511 2.64 5.41 2.16
N MET A 512 2.12 5.98 3.24
CA MET A 512 1.43 7.27 3.25
C MET A 512 2.26 8.42 2.69
N GLY A 513 1.73 9.02 1.62
CA GLY A 513 2.34 10.13 0.89
C GLY A 513 3.68 9.77 0.27
N VAL A 514 4.68 10.63 0.46
CA VAL A 514 6.05 10.38 -0.02
C VAL A 514 6.74 9.36 0.88
N GLY A 515 6.94 8.15 0.37
CA GLY A 515 7.60 7.05 1.07
C GLY A 515 7.07 5.68 0.63
N ALA A 516 7.32 4.62 1.39
CA ALA A 516 8.11 4.59 2.62
C ALA A 516 9.62 4.62 2.35
N GLY A 517 10.37 5.41 3.11
CA GLY A 517 11.82 5.36 3.13
C GLY A 517 12.38 4.10 3.82
N GLN A 518 13.64 3.77 3.52
CA GLN A 518 14.41 2.64 4.07
C GLN A 518 13.83 1.25 3.77
N THR A 519 12.99 1.07 2.74
CA THR A 519 12.43 -0.26 2.42
C THR A 519 13.52 -1.31 2.18
N GLU A 520 14.55 -0.96 1.41
CA GLU A 520 15.65 -1.88 1.06
C GLU A 520 16.42 -2.39 2.30
N ASP A 521 16.47 -1.64 3.39
CA ASP A 521 17.10 -2.07 4.64
C ASP A 521 16.34 -3.23 5.32
N TYR A 522 15.00 -3.25 5.20
CA TYR A 522 14.20 -4.41 5.63
C TYR A 522 14.53 -5.63 4.78
N LEU A 523 14.59 -5.48 3.45
CA LEU A 523 14.87 -6.58 2.53
C LEU A 523 16.25 -7.20 2.77
N LYS A 524 17.27 -6.36 2.97
CA LYS A 524 18.62 -6.82 3.35
C LYS A 524 18.56 -7.66 4.63
N SER A 525 17.79 -7.24 5.61
CA SER A 525 17.60 -8.00 6.86
C SER A 525 16.82 -9.30 6.66
N PHE A 526 15.82 -9.32 5.77
CA PHE A 526 15.06 -10.53 5.43
C PHE A 526 15.95 -11.59 4.78
N TYR A 527 16.87 -11.19 3.90
CA TYR A 527 17.80 -12.11 3.24
C TYR A 527 19.04 -12.46 4.08
N ALA A 528 19.35 -11.69 5.13
CA ALA A 528 20.50 -11.95 5.99
C ALA A 528 20.35 -13.20 6.87
N ALA A 529 19.11 -13.63 7.17
CA ALA A 529 18.87 -14.75 8.06
C ALA A 529 17.64 -15.59 7.70
N ASP A 530 17.69 -16.88 7.99
CA ASP A 530 16.66 -17.85 7.65
C ASP A 530 15.37 -17.71 8.50
N ASN A 531 15.49 -17.20 9.73
CA ASN A 531 14.36 -16.98 10.64
C ASN A 531 13.44 -15.82 10.22
N MET A 532 13.94 -14.93 9.36
CA MET A 532 13.20 -13.78 8.85
C MET A 532 12.28 -14.23 7.71
N LEU A 533 10.97 -14.32 7.96
CA LEU A 533 10.01 -14.78 6.95
C LEU A 533 9.69 -13.69 5.91
N GLY A 534 9.90 -12.41 6.24
CA GLY A 534 9.53 -11.28 5.40
C GLY A 534 8.34 -10.52 5.98
N GLY A 535 7.52 -9.90 5.14
CA GLY A 535 6.42 -9.08 5.60
C GLY A 535 5.51 -8.54 4.50
N CYS A 536 4.46 -7.83 4.90
CA CYS A 536 3.53 -7.15 4.00
C CYS A 536 3.59 -5.63 4.18
N VAL A 537 3.80 -4.91 3.08
CA VAL A 537 3.78 -3.43 3.07
C VAL A 537 2.39 -2.92 3.41
N TRP A 538 2.29 -1.82 4.16
CA TRP A 538 1.03 -1.10 4.38
C TRP A 538 0.97 0.16 3.50
N GLU A 539 0.08 0.27 2.51
CA GLU A 539 -0.77 -0.80 1.96
C GLU A 539 -0.94 -0.71 0.43
N PHE A 540 -1.87 -1.48 -0.15
CA PHE A 540 -2.01 -1.57 -1.61
C PHE A 540 -2.50 -0.26 -2.24
N ALA A 541 -3.66 0.27 -1.87
CA ALA A 541 -4.25 1.42 -2.55
C ALA A 541 -4.83 2.44 -1.59
N ASP A 542 -4.71 3.72 -1.92
CA ASP A 542 -5.35 4.81 -1.18
C ASP A 542 -6.87 4.62 -1.13
N HIS A 543 -7.43 4.86 0.05
CA HIS A 543 -8.87 4.94 0.26
C HIS A 543 -9.32 6.40 0.13
N ALA A 544 -10.05 6.70 -0.94
CA ALA A 544 -10.69 7.99 -1.13
C ALA A 544 -12.03 7.80 -1.85
N VAL A 545 -12.93 8.77 -1.72
CA VAL A 545 -14.22 8.79 -2.41
C VAL A 545 -14.11 9.71 -3.63
N TRP A 546 -14.55 9.23 -4.78
CA TRP A 546 -14.57 10.00 -6.01
C TRP A 546 -15.88 10.76 -6.17
N HIS A 547 -15.79 12.05 -6.51
CA HIS A 547 -16.92 12.93 -6.77
C HIS A 547 -16.83 13.54 -8.16
N GLU A 548 -17.86 13.32 -8.98
CA GLU A 548 -17.93 13.92 -10.31
C GLU A 548 -18.23 15.42 -10.22
N ASN A 549 -17.49 16.25 -10.97
CA ASN A 549 -17.72 17.70 -11.07
C ASN A 549 -17.73 18.45 -9.71
N SER A 550 -17.03 17.92 -8.70
CA SER A 550 -16.87 18.53 -7.38
C SER A 550 -15.64 19.44 -7.31
N LYS A 551 -15.54 20.26 -6.24
CA LYS A 551 -14.33 21.05 -5.93
C LYS A 551 -13.10 20.13 -5.80
N TYR A 552 -13.29 18.99 -5.17
CA TYR A 552 -12.28 17.96 -4.95
C TYR A 552 -12.73 16.69 -5.66
N GLU A 553 -11.89 16.16 -6.54
CA GLU A 553 -12.22 14.93 -7.27
C GLU A 553 -12.19 13.72 -6.34
N TYR A 554 -11.16 13.66 -5.48
CA TYR A 554 -11.03 12.64 -4.44
C TYR A 554 -11.11 13.31 -3.08
N THR A 555 -12.00 12.81 -2.22
CA THR A 555 -12.18 13.26 -0.84
C THR A 555 -11.80 12.15 0.14
N TYR A 556 -11.41 12.54 1.35
CA TYR A 556 -11.06 11.66 2.44
C TYR A 556 -11.73 12.13 3.76
N GLY A 557 -11.30 11.62 4.92
CA GLY A 557 -11.95 11.97 6.18
C GLY A 557 -11.90 13.46 6.52
N GLY A 558 -13.07 14.03 6.79
CA GLY A 558 -13.26 15.46 7.10
C GLY A 558 -13.91 16.26 5.98
N ASP A 559 -14.08 15.66 4.81
CA ASP A 559 -14.72 16.30 3.65
C ASP A 559 -16.24 16.04 3.57
N HIS A 560 -16.79 15.18 4.43
CA HIS A 560 -18.16 14.70 4.36
C HIS A 560 -19.02 15.14 5.57
N ASN A 561 -18.61 16.22 6.24
CA ASN A 561 -19.25 16.75 7.46
C ASN A 561 -19.33 15.75 8.62
N GLU A 562 -18.35 14.85 8.72
CA GLU A 562 -18.26 13.87 9.80
C GLU A 562 -18.10 14.57 11.17
N GLU A 563 -18.77 14.07 12.21
CA GLU A 563 -18.58 14.57 13.58
C GLU A 563 -17.14 14.33 14.09
N TYR A 564 -16.59 13.18 13.70
CA TYR A 564 -15.22 12.76 13.97
C TYR A 564 -14.61 12.22 12.68
N HIS A 565 -13.35 12.55 12.42
CA HIS A 565 -12.58 11.98 11.32
C HIS A 565 -11.11 11.90 11.72
N ASP A 566 -10.35 11.04 11.03
CA ASP A 566 -8.90 10.93 11.21
C ASP A 566 -8.13 11.46 9.97
N GLY A 567 -8.77 12.36 9.21
CA GLY A 567 -8.12 13.11 8.12
C GLY A 567 -7.79 12.24 6.91
N ASN A 568 -6.64 12.51 6.30
CA ASN A 568 -6.11 11.77 5.15
C ASN A 568 -5.39 10.48 5.52
N PHE A 569 -5.54 9.97 6.76
CA PHE A 569 -4.81 8.80 7.21
C PHE A 569 -5.13 7.54 6.40
N CYS A 570 -6.28 7.51 5.72
CA CYS A 570 -6.69 6.48 4.76
C CYS A 570 -6.07 6.63 3.35
N VAL A 571 -5.20 7.61 3.14
CA VAL A 571 -4.49 7.84 1.87
C VAL A 571 -3.05 7.39 2.06
N ASP A 572 -2.91 6.08 2.27
CA ASP A 572 -1.72 5.39 2.75
C ASP A 572 -1.26 4.22 1.86
N GLY A 573 -1.70 4.21 0.59
CA GLY A 573 -1.42 3.19 -0.38
C GLY A 573 -0.13 3.39 -1.19
N LEU A 574 0.36 2.29 -1.77
CA LEU A 574 1.38 2.30 -2.82
C LEU A 574 0.83 2.80 -4.16
N PHE A 575 -0.48 2.76 -4.33
CA PHE A 575 -1.19 3.18 -5.53
C PHE A 575 -2.29 4.18 -5.18
N PHE A 576 -2.54 5.15 -6.07
CA PHE A 576 -3.70 6.02 -6.03
C PHE A 576 -5.01 5.20 -6.08
N PRO A 577 -6.18 5.80 -5.76
CA PRO A 577 -7.45 5.08 -5.73
C PRO A 577 -7.81 4.36 -7.05
N ASP A 578 -7.34 4.90 -8.17
CA ASP A 578 -7.54 4.35 -9.53
C ASP A 578 -6.48 3.32 -9.96
N ARG A 579 -5.60 2.89 -9.04
CA ARG A 579 -4.47 1.98 -9.24
C ARG A 579 -3.32 2.57 -10.08
N THR A 580 -3.25 3.89 -10.25
CA THR A 580 -2.03 4.54 -10.74
C THR A 580 -0.91 4.42 -9.70
N PRO A 581 0.32 4.00 -10.07
CA PRO A 581 1.37 3.74 -9.08
C PRO A 581 1.99 5.02 -8.51
N HIS A 582 2.10 5.11 -7.18
CA HIS A 582 3.00 6.07 -6.56
C HIS A 582 4.47 5.74 -6.88
N PRO A 583 5.38 6.71 -6.69
CA PRO A 583 6.81 6.45 -6.56
C PRO A 583 7.10 5.31 -5.56
N GLY A 584 6.29 5.19 -4.50
CA GLY A 584 6.38 4.12 -3.50
C GLY A 584 6.20 2.72 -4.10
N ALA A 585 5.21 2.52 -4.96
CA ALA A 585 5.03 1.25 -5.68
C ALA A 585 6.26 0.91 -6.54
N LYS A 586 6.80 1.91 -7.26
CA LYS A 586 7.98 1.72 -8.10
C LYS A 586 9.21 1.33 -7.26
N GLN A 587 9.35 1.90 -6.06
CA GLN A 587 10.39 1.51 -5.09
C GLN A 587 10.22 0.06 -4.65
N ILE A 588 9.01 -0.33 -4.22
CA ILE A 588 8.73 -1.72 -3.81
C ILE A 588 9.04 -2.70 -4.94
N LYS A 589 8.62 -2.40 -6.17
CA LYS A 589 8.93 -3.23 -7.35
C LYS A 589 10.43 -3.50 -7.46
N ASN A 590 11.26 -2.49 -7.29
CA ASN A 590 12.70 -2.67 -7.41
C ASN A 590 13.34 -3.31 -6.17
N CYS A 591 12.87 -3.02 -4.95
CA CYS A 591 13.29 -3.72 -3.74
C CYS A 591 13.00 -5.23 -3.81
N TYR A 592 11.88 -5.62 -4.44
CA TYR A 592 11.45 -7.01 -4.61
C TYR A 592 12.03 -7.70 -5.86
N ARG A 593 13.05 -7.09 -6.51
CA ARG A 593 13.68 -7.65 -7.71
C ARG A 593 14.11 -9.11 -7.53
N PRO A 594 13.77 -10.01 -8.48
CA PRO A 594 14.02 -11.45 -8.32
C PRO A 594 15.49 -11.83 -8.52
N VAL A 595 16.29 -10.97 -9.14
CA VAL A 595 17.74 -11.17 -9.32
C VAL A 595 18.45 -9.94 -8.77
N ARG A 596 19.52 -10.18 -8.00
CA ARG A 596 20.38 -9.13 -7.44
C ARG A 596 21.80 -9.29 -7.96
N ALA A 597 22.52 -8.20 -8.10
CA ALA A 597 23.91 -8.23 -8.56
C ALA A 597 24.82 -7.43 -7.62
N GLU A 598 25.96 -8.02 -7.28
CA GLU A 598 26.96 -7.41 -6.40
C GLU A 598 28.30 -7.27 -7.10
N LEU A 599 29.00 -6.18 -6.84
CA LEU A 599 30.36 -5.96 -7.33
C LEU A 599 31.34 -6.89 -6.62
N VAL A 600 32.03 -7.74 -7.38
CA VAL A 600 33.07 -8.66 -6.85
C VAL A 600 34.44 -8.05 -6.97
N SER A 601 34.76 -7.50 -8.14
CA SER A 601 36.04 -6.88 -8.44
C SER A 601 35.94 -6.03 -9.69
N GLU A 602 36.77 -5.01 -9.78
CA GLU A 602 36.87 -4.13 -10.95
C GLU A 602 38.33 -3.83 -11.28
N ASN A 603 38.58 -3.53 -12.55
CA ASN A 603 39.83 -2.97 -13.04
C ASN A 603 39.57 -1.97 -14.18
N ASP A 604 40.62 -1.45 -14.79
CA ASP A 604 40.52 -0.40 -15.81
C ASP A 604 39.87 -0.85 -17.13
N ASN A 605 39.46 -2.11 -17.30
CA ASN A 605 38.77 -2.59 -18.51
C ASN A 605 37.61 -3.56 -18.24
N GLN A 606 37.46 -4.06 -17.00
CA GLN A 606 36.50 -5.09 -16.67
C GLN A 606 35.87 -4.88 -15.30
N ILE A 607 34.55 -5.11 -15.24
CA ILE A 607 33.77 -5.20 -13.99
C ILE A 607 33.27 -6.63 -13.85
N LYS A 608 33.52 -7.24 -12.68
CA LYS A 608 33.05 -8.58 -12.35
C LYS A 608 31.94 -8.50 -11.32
N LEU A 609 30.80 -9.10 -11.67
CA LEU A 609 29.59 -9.11 -10.87
C LEU A 609 29.26 -10.53 -10.40
N LEU A 610 28.64 -10.64 -9.23
CA LEU A 610 27.96 -11.85 -8.75
C LEU A 610 26.46 -11.63 -8.88
N PHE A 611 25.81 -12.34 -9.80
CA PHE A 611 24.36 -12.38 -9.89
C PHE A 611 23.82 -13.49 -9.00
N LYS A 612 22.74 -13.23 -8.28
CA LYS A 612 22.02 -14.20 -7.45
C LYS A 612 20.54 -14.21 -7.80
N ASN A 613 20.00 -15.39 -8.08
CA ASN A 613 18.56 -15.58 -8.24
C ASN A 613 17.90 -15.77 -6.86
N HIS A 614 17.01 -14.86 -6.47
CA HIS A 614 16.27 -14.93 -5.21
C HIS A 614 14.95 -15.72 -5.32
N ARG A 615 14.58 -16.20 -6.50
CA ARG A 615 13.49 -17.17 -6.70
C ARG A 615 13.87 -18.55 -6.16
N TYR A 616 12.90 -19.27 -5.61
CA TYR A 616 13.09 -20.57 -4.94
C TYR A 616 12.68 -21.78 -5.78
N PHE A 617 11.80 -21.59 -6.76
CA PHE A 617 11.21 -22.65 -7.58
C PHE A 617 11.33 -22.40 -9.08
N ALA A 618 11.34 -21.15 -9.52
CA ALA A 618 11.43 -20.77 -10.93
C ALA A 618 12.84 -20.30 -11.33
N ASN A 619 13.24 -20.67 -12.55
CA ASN A 619 14.41 -20.09 -13.20
C ASN A 619 14.18 -18.60 -13.45
N SER A 620 15.28 -17.85 -13.53
CA SER A 620 15.29 -16.48 -14.02
C SER A 620 15.96 -16.45 -15.38
N GLU A 621 15.18 -16.23 -16.43
CA GLU A 621 15.65 -16.11 -17.82
C GLU A 621 15.52 -14.65 -18.26
N LEU A 622 16.62 -13.92 -18.15
CA LEU A 622 16.65 -12.47 -18.28
C LEU A 622 17.50 -12.02 -19.46
N THR A 623 17.02 -11.00 -20.17
CA THR A 623 17.88 -10.11 -20.93
C THR A 623 18.32 -8.98 -20.00
N VAL A 624 19.62 -8.89 -19.74
CA VAL A 624 20.21 -7.84 -18.91
C VAL A 624 20.81 -6.78 -19.81
N LYS A 625 20.21 -5.59 -19.83
CA LYS A 625 20.80 -4.43 -20.49
C LYS A 625 21.62 -3.66 -19.48
N TRP A 626 22.88 -3.43 -19.77
CA TRP A 626 23.76 -2.72 -18.86
C TRP A 626 24.20 -1.39 -19.44
N THR A 627 24.27 -0.37 -18.59
CA THR A 627 24.76 0.97 -18.92
C THR A 627 25.76 1.40 -17.86
N THR A 628 26.99 1.71 -18.25
CA THR A 628 27.91 2.52 -17.44
C THR A 628 27.82 3.96 -17.87
N LEU A 629 27.75 4.88 -16.91
CA LEU A 629 27.59 6.30 -17.22
C LEU A 629 28.20 7.23 -16.18
N ASP A 630 28.63 8.39 -16.66
CA ASP A 630 29.01 9.56 -15.89
C ASP A 630 28.46 10.82 -16.58
N VAL A 631 28.81 12.00 -16.08
CA VAL A 631 28.37 13.26 -16.69
C VAL A 631 28.97 13.53 -18.09
N ASN A 632 30.01 12.79 -18.49
CA ASN A 632 30.71 13.01 -19.76
C ASN A 632 30.31 12.01 -20.86
N GLY A 633 29.63 10.92 -20.50
CA GLY A 633 29.16 9.94 -21.47
C GLY A 633 28.65 8.66 -20.86
N ARG A 634 28.29 7.72 -21.74
CA ARG A 634 27.81 6.38 -21.36
C ARG A 634 28.34 5.31 -22.30
N LYS A 635 28.48 4.10 -21.79
CA LYS A 635 28.71 2.87 -22.55
C LYS A 635 27.60 1.88 -22.23
N GLN A 636 27.19 1.10 -23.23
CA GLN A 636 26.07 0.18 -23.10
C GLN A 636 26.40 -1.18 -23.68
N GLY A 637 25.69 -2.20 -23.20
CA GLY A 637 25.69 -3.52 -23.78
C GLY A 637 24.53 -4.36 -23.26
N GLU A 638 24.49 -5.60 -23.69
CA GLU A 638 23.44 -6.54 -23.35
C GLU A 638 24.04 -7.94 -23.16
N LEU A 639 23.45 -8.72 -22.26
CA LEU A 639 23.73 -10.15 -22.13
C LEU A 639 22.47 -10.93 -21.77
N SER A 640 22.47 -12.22 -22.12
CA SER A 640 21.46 -13.16 -21.65
C SER A 640 21.93 -13.84 -20.37
N LEU A 641 21.08 -13.85 -19.36
CA LEU A 641 21.35 -14.44 -18.04
C LEU A 641 20.25 -15.44 -17.72
N ALA A 642 20.60 -16.73 -17.68
CA ALA A 642 19.72 -17.80 -17.24
C ALA A 642 20.25 -18.37 -15.92
N LEU A 643 19.53 -18.20 -14.81
CA LEU A 643 19.89 -18.70 -13.49
C LEU A 643 18.86 -19.70 -12.99
N LEU A 644 19.32 -20.84 -12.48
CA LEU A 644 18.47 -21.77 -11.71
C LEU A 644 18.03 -21.10 -10.39
N PRO A 645 16.98 -21.61 -9.71
CA PRO A 645 16.56 -21.07 -8.43
C PRO A 645 17.71 -21.07 -7.42
N GLN A 646 17.89 -19.96 -6.70
CA GLN A 646 18.98 -19.76 -5.73
C GLN A 646 20.41 -19.86 -6.31
N GLU A 647 20.59 -19.93 -7.64
CA GLU A 647 21.91 -19.99 -8.26
C GLU A 647 22.64 -18.64 -8.12
N GLU A 648 23.93 -18.71 -7.85
CA GLU A 648 24.86 -17.60 -7.92
C GLU A 648 25.81 -17.78 -9.11
N ARG A 649 26.00 -16.74 -9.92
CA ARG A 649 26.90 -16.78 -11.09
C ARG A 649 27.73 -15.52 -11.20
N LYS A 650 29.03 -15.73 -11.42
CA LYS A 650 29.96 -14.63 -11.72
C LYS A 650 29.95 -14.32 -13.22
N VAL A 651 29.77 -13.05 -13.56
CA VAL A 651 29.76 -12.55 -14.93
C VAL A 651 30.74 -11.38 -15.02
N THR A 652 31.53 -11.34 -16.09
CA THR A 652 32.45 -10.23 -16.39
C THR A 652 31.87 -9.39 -17.51
N LEU A 653 31.82 -8.08 -17.30
CA LEU A 653 31.45 -7.10 -18.31
C LEU A 653 32.71 -6.39 -18.81
N ASP A 654 32.81 -6.22 -20.13
CA ASP A 654 33.89 -5.46 -20.78
C ASP A 654 33.59 -3.95 -20.71
N THR A 655 33.59 -3.43 -19.49
CA THR A 655 33.49 -2.00 -19.16
C THR A 655 34.43 -1.69 -18.01
N ASP A 656 34.85 -0.44 -17.91
CA ASP A 656 35.83 0.00 -16.91
C ASP A 656 35.19 0.78 -15.76
N ARG A 657 35.98 1.00 -14.71
CA ARG A 657 35.65 1.81 -13.53
C ARG A 657 35.74 3.33 -13.76
N SER A 658 35.93 3.78 -15.00
CA SER A 658 36.01 5.21 -15.34
C SER A 658 34.65 5.87 -15.57
N TYR A 659 33.57 5.26 -15.08
CA TYR A 659 32.22 5.82 -15.03
C TYR A 659 31.74 5.89 -13.59
N ASP A 660 30.68 6.65 -13.34
CA ASP A 660 30.16 6.90 -11.99
C ASP A 660 29.23 5.80 -11.48
N ALA A 661 28.41 5.23 -12.37
CA ALA A 661 27.52 4.14 -12.03
C ALA A 661 27.48 3.07 -13.12
N LEU A 662 27.10 1.86 -12.71
CA LEU A 662 26.67 0.76 -13.56
C LEU A 662 25.21 0.46 -13.24
N ILE A 663 24.36 0.53 -14.26
CA ILE A 663 22.93 0.20 -14.18
C ILE A 663 22.71 -1.10 -14.96
N LEU A 664 22.02 -2.06 -14.36
CA LEU A 664 21.68 -3.36 -14.91
C LEU A 664 20.16 -3.50 -14.95
N GLU A 665 19.55 -3.30 -16.10
CA GLU A 665 18.10 -3.40 -16.28
C GLU A 665 17.71 -4.83 -16.67
N TYR A 666 16.75 -5.41 -15.94
CA TYR A 666 16.32 -6.79 -16.09
C TYR A 666 15.03 -6.86 -16.89
N TYR A 667 15.09 -7.53 -18.03
CA TYR A 667 13.94 -7.77 -18.90
C TYR A 667 13.58 -9.25 -18.90
N GLU A 668 12.32 -9.55 -18.61
CA GLU A 668 11.72 -10.89 -18.73
C GLU A 668 10.55 -10.78 -19.72
N ASN A 669 10.55 -11.63 -20.75
CA ASN A 669 9.54 -11.58 -21.84
C ASN A 669 9.37 -10.19 -22.47
N GLY A 670 10.47 -9.44 -22.62
CA GLY A 670 10.50 -8.10 -23.23
C GLY A 670 10.00 -6.96 -22.34
N LYS A 671 9.67 -7.22 -21.06
CA LYS A 671 9.23 -6.20 -20.10
C LYS A 671 10.28 -5.99 -19.02
N GLU A 672 10.53 -4.73 -18.66
CA GLU A 672 11.40 -4.41 -17.53
C GLU A 672 10.71 -4.79 -16.21
N ILE A 673 11.32 -5.73 -15.48
CA ILE A 673 10.81 -6.23 -14.21
C ILE A 673 11.51 -5.59 -13.01
N ALA A 674 12.75 -5.11 -13.16
CA ALA A 674 13.55 -4.46 -12.13
C ALA A 674 14.89 -3.98 -12.71
N PHE A 675 15.72 -3.35 -11.88
CA PHE A 675 17.12 -3.07 -12.18
C PHE A 675 18.01 -3.18 -10.93
N GLU A 676 19.32 -3.24 -11.16
CA GLU A 676 20.34 -3.04 -10.12
C GLU A 676 21.20 -1.83 -10.47
N GLN A 677 21.62 -1.06 -9.47
CA GLN A 677 22.51 0.08 -9.65
C GLN A 677 23.69 0.01 -8.70
N ILE A 678 24.90 0.04 -9.25
CA ILE A 678 26.15 -0.03 -8.51
C ILE A 678 26.90 1.29 -8.70
N SER A 679 27.19 1.97 -7.59
CA SER A 679 28.08 3.14 -7.59
C SER A 679 29.52 2.68 -7.76
N LEU A 680 30.21 3.18 -8.78
CA LEU A 680 31.61 2.87 -9.07
C LEU A 680 32.53 3.99 -8.56
N ARG A 681 32.16 5.25 -8.84
CA ARG A 681 32.85 6.45 -8.34
C ARG A 681 31.89 7.64 -8.29
N THR A 682 32.33 8.74 -7.70
CA THR A 682 31.58 10.00 -7.73
C THR A 682 32.44 11.07 -8.38
N THR A 683 32.14 11.40 -9.64
CA THR A 683 32.80 12.49 -10.37
C THR A 683 31.89 13.70 -10.44
N LEU A 684 32.46 14.89 -10.20
CA LEU A 684 31.78 16.16 -10.43
C LEU A 684 32.18 16.75 -11.78
N PRO A 685 31.28 17.47 -12.48
CA PRO A 685 31.60 18.06 -13.78
C PRO A 685 32.74 19.07 -13.67
N LYS A 686 33.56 19.18 -14.71
CA LYS A 686 34.59 20.24 -14.81
C LYS A 686 33.92 21.58 -15.08
N ILE A 687 34.35 22.61 -14.37
CA ILE A 687 33.90 23.99 -14.60
C ILE A 687 34.75 24.63 -15.70
N LEU A 688 34.09 25.25 -16.70
CA LEU A 688 34.76 25.89 -17.84
C LEU A 688 34.78 27.42 -17.76
N GLY A 689 34.00 28.01 -16.84
CA GLY A 689 33.61 29.43 -16.88
C GLY A 689 34.44 30.43 -16.06
N ALA A 690 35.63 30.10 -15.55
CA ALA A 690 36.46 31.10 -14.87
C ALA A 690 37.08 32.06 -15.90
N GLY A 691 36.65 33.32 -15.93
CA GLY A 691 37.22 34.34 -16.82
C GLY A 691 38.70 34.60 -16.55
N GLU A 692 39.41 35.23 -17.50
CA GLU A 692 40.82 35.59 -17.34
C GLU A 692 41.00 36.86 -16.49
N GLU A 693 40.06 37.81 -16.58
CA GLU A 693 40.08 39.08 -15.85
C GLU A 693 38.90 39.21 -14.89
N ALA A 694 39.15 39.89 -13.75
CA ALA A 694 38.12 40.16 -12.75
C ALA A 694 37.10 41.21 -13.26
N PRO A 695 35.81 41.03 -12.95
CA PRO A 695 34.76 41.96 -13.39
C PRO A 695 34.92 43.36 -12.78
N LYS A 696 34.20 44.33 -13.35
CA LYS A 696 34.21 45.72 -12.86
C LYS A 696 33.17 45.90 -11.76
N VAL A 697 33.60 46.39 -10.60
CA VAL A 697 32.70 46.69 -9.47
C VAL A 697 32.41 48.18 -9.44
N ARG A 698 31.13 48.54 -9.28
CA ARG A 698 30.67 49.91 -9.05
C ARG A 698 29.78 49.95 -7.83
N HIS A 699 30.03 50.93 -6.97
CA HIS A 699 29.19 51.20 -5.82
C HIS A 699 28.25 52.36 -6.11
N SER A 700 26.98 52.17 -5.76
CA SER A 700 26.04 53.27 -5.52
C SER A 700 25.72 53.34 -4.04
N GLU A 701 24.84 54.27 -3.65
CA GLU A 701 24.42 54.47 -2.26
C GLU A 701 23.87 53.16 -1.66
N ASN A 702 22.98 52.47 -2.37
CA ASN A 702 22.32 51.25 -1.87
C ASN A 702 22.68 49.97 -2.62
N ARG A 703 23.52 50.01 -3.67
CA ARG A 703 23.81 48.83 -4.50
C ARG A 703 25.30 48.60 -4.74
N ILE A 704 25.67 47.33 -4.91
CA ILE A 704 26.93 46.88 -5.50
C ILE A 704 26.58 46.33 -6.88
N VAL A 705 27.16 46.90 -7.92
CA VAL A 705 26.93 46.52 -9.31
C VAL A 705 28.21 45.90 -9.86
N ILE A 706 28.14 44.65 -10.29
CA ILE A 706 29.26 43.91 -10.88
C ILE A 706 28.97 43.75 -12.37
N SER A 707 29.74 44.46 -13.20
CA SER A 707 29.66 44.37 -14.65
C SER A 707 30.58 43.26 -15.16
N CYS A 708 29.96 42.25 -15.77
CA CYS A 708 30.58 41.11 -16.43
C CYS A 708 30.65 41.36 -17.96
N ASP A 709 31.28 40.47 -18.72
CA ASP A 709 31.54 40.65 -20.16
C ASP A 709 30.25 40.90 -20.96
N ASP A 710 29.22 40.08 -20.73
CA ASP A 710 27.93 40.12 -21.42
C ASP A 710 26.75 40.35 -20.45
N GLY A 711 27.02 40.82 -19.23
CA GLY A 711 26.01 40.85 -18.17
C GLY A 711 26.30 41.80 -17.00
N GLU A 712 25.33 41.86 -16.10
CA GLU A 712 25.39 42.65 -14.87
C GLU A 712 24.73 41.89 -13.73
N ILE A 713 25.40 41.88 -12.57
CA ILE A 713 24.92 41.28 -11.33
C ILE A 713 24.81 42.40 -10.29
N VAL A 714 23.63 42.54 -9.67
CA VAL A 714 23.32 43.67 -8.77
C VAL A 714 22.92 43.16 -7.40
N PHE A 715 23.63 43.61 -6.37
CA PHE A 715 23.35 43.34 -4.96
C PHE A 715 22.84 44.58 -4.25
N ASP A 716 21.95 44.40 -3.29
CA ASP A 716 21.55 45.44 -2.35
C ASP A 716 22.47 45.44 -1.12
N LYS A 717 23.01 46.61 -0.76
CA LYS A 717 23.96 46.74 0.36
C LYS A 717 23.30 46.62 1.73
N LYS A 718 21.99 46.88 1.82
CA LYS A 718 21.25 46.92 3.09
C LYS A 718 20.92 45.51 3.58
N ASP A 719 20.53 44.63 2.67
CA ASP A 719 20.12 43.26 3.00
C ASP A 719 21.05 42.18 2.43
N GLY A 720 22.03 42.55 1.60
CA GLY A 720 23.01 41.64 0.99
C GLY A 720 22.45 40.79 -0.14
N SER A 721 21.17 40.96 -0.50
CA SER A 721 20.49 40.09 -1.46
C SER A 721 20.82 40.43 -2.91
N LEU A 722 20.83 39.39 -3.74
CA LEU A 722 20.94 39.51 -5.20
C LEU A 722 19.61 40.00 -5.78
N LYS A 723 19.59 41.21 -6.37
CA LYS A 723 18.39 41.84 -6.93
C LYS A 723 18.24 41.63 -8.44
N SER A 724 19.34 41.39 -9.16
CA SER A 724 19.32 41.17 -10.61
C SER A 724 20.52 40.33 -11.01
N TYR A 725 20.29 39.36 -11.87
CA TYR A 725 21.31 38.62 -12.60
C TYR A 725 20.93 38.65 -14.07
N LYS A 726 21.47 39.65 -14.77
CA LYS A 726 21.17 39.89 -16.17
C LYS A 726 22.34 39.46 -17.05
N TYR A 727 22.06 38.66 -18.08
CA TYR A 727 23.04 38.24 -19.07
C TYR A 727 22.42 38.29 -20.46
N LYS A 728 23.15 38.85 -21.45
CA LYS A 728 22.66 39.06 -22.84
C LYS A 728 21.24 39.64 -22.90
N ASN A 729 20.98 40.65 -22.06
CA ASN A 729 19.69 41.33 -21.89
C ASN A 729 18.53 40.49 -21.33
N LYS A 730 18.76 39.28 -20.84
CA LYS A 730 17.76 38.46 -20.15
C LYS A 730 17.98 38.52 -18.64
N GLU A 731 16.90 38.73 -17.89
CA GLU A 731 16.90 38.65 -16.42
C GLU A 731 16.64 37.21 -15.99
N TYR A 732 17.45 36.69 -15.07
CA TYR A 732 17.37 35.32 -14.57
C TYR A 732 16.81 35.22 -13.15
N ILE A 733 16.80 36.31 -12.37
CA ILE A 733 16.16 36.35 -11.06
C ILE A 733 14.82 37.05 -11.17
N ASN A 734 13.78 36.46 -10.58
CA ASN A 734 12.46 37.09 -10.57
C ASN A 734 12.51 38.38 -9.73
N PRO A 735 12.25 39.57 -10.32
CA PRO A 735 12.28 40.83 -9.58
C PRO A 735 11.06 40.99 -8.65
N THR A 736 9.99 40.21 -8.88
CA THR A 736 8.75 40.20 -8.09
C THR A 736 8.44 38.75 -7.66
N PRO A 737 9.27 38.16 -6.79
CA PRO A 737 9.13 36.78 -6.35
C PRO A 737 7.87 36.60 -5.51
N PHE A 738 7.17 35.48 -5.69
CA PHE A 738 5.94 35.16 -4.98
C PHE A 738 6.18 34.88 -3.49
N GLY A 739 7.27 34.19 -3.16
CA GLY A 739 7.77 33.96 -1.80
C GLY A 739 8.34 35.20 -1.12
N GLY A 740 8.40 36.34 -1.82
CA GLY A 740 8.76 37.65 -1.28
C GLY A 740 10.26 37.85 -1.04
N ARG A 741 11.13 36.95 -1.53
CA ARG A 741 12.59 37.04 -1.39
C ARG A 741 13.25 37.02 -2.76
N THR A 742 14.09 38.01 -3.04
CA THR A 742 14.81 38.15 -4.31
C THR A 742 16.20 37.54 -4.19
N GLY A 743 16.62 36.75 -5.18
CA GLY A 743 17.96 36.18 -5.23
C GLY A 743 18.12 34.94 -4.35
N PHE A 744 19.38 34.56 -4.11
CA PHE A 744 19.73 33.40 -3.31
C PHE A 744 19.54 33.68 -1.81
N ASP A 745 18.65 32.92 -1.17
CA ASP A 745 18.44 32.98 0.28
C ASP A 745 18.47 31.58 0.91
N VAL A 746 18.85 31.47 2.17
CA VAL A 746 18.87 30.19 2.90
C VAL A 746 17.47 29.78 3.32
N SER A 747 17.17 28.49 3.16
CA SER A 747 15.93 27.87 3.63
C SER A 747 16.22 26.65 4.50
N VAL A 748 15.44 26.51 5.57
CA VAL A 748 15.38 25.33 6.45
C VAL A 748 13.98 24.72 6.50
N PHE A 749 13.01 25.30 5.78
CA PHE A 749 11.64 24.82 5.72
C PHE A 749 11.35 24.06 4.43
N ARG A 750 10.54 23.00 4.55
CA ARG A 750 9.90 22.29 3.44
C ARG A 750 8.44 22.05 3.80
N ALA A 751 7.58 21.83 2.80
CA ALA A 751 6.22 21.39 3.09
C ALA A 751 6.25 20.01 3.78
N PRO A 752 5.67 19.84 4.99
CA PRO A 752 5.81 18.59 5.72
C PRO A 752 5.24 17.39 4.93
N LEU A 753 5.98 16.28 4.93
CA LEU A 753 5.46 14.99 4.48
C LEU A 753 4.47 14.44 5.53
N ASP A 754 3.62 13.49 5.16
CA ASP A 754 2.74 12.78 6.09
C ASP A 754 3.56 12.05 7.16
N ASN A 755 4.70 11.49 6.75
CA ASN A 755 5.68 10.87 7.64
C ASN A 755 6.32 11.85 8.64
N ASP A 756 6.25 13.16 8.41
CA ASP A 756 6.80 14.16 9.32
C ASP A 756 5.92 14.39 10.56
N ILE A 757 4.74 13.73 10.67
CA ILE A 757 3.81 13.88 11.80
C ILE A 757 4.45 13.71 13.18
N ALA A 758 5.49 12.87 13.29
CA ALA A 758 6.20 12.58 14.53
C ALA A 758 6.99 13.77 15.10
N TYR A 759 7.33 14.77 14.27
CA TYR A 759 8.16 15.92 14.64
C TYR A 759 7.67 17.26 14.06
N ARG A 760 6.64 17.28 13.21
CA ARG A 760 5.98 18.48 12.66
C ARG A 760 5.64 19.52 13.74
N LYS A 761 5.17 19.08 14.92
CA LYS A 761 4.85 19.97 16.06
C LYS A 761 6.05 20.73 16.60
N ASP A 762 7.27 20.23 16.42
CA ASP A 762 8.49 20.94 16.82
C ASP A 762 8.83 22.02 15.80
N TRP A 763 8.61 21.76 14.51
CA TRP A 763 8.79 22.74 13.44
C TRP A 763 7.79 23.89 13.52
N GLU A 764 6.53 23.59 13.83
CA GLU A 764 5.47 24.58 14.07
C GLU A 764 5.81 25.47 15.28
N ARG A 765 6.36 24.90 16.36
CA ARG A 765 6.83 25.64 17.53
C ARG A 765 8.01 26.56 17.23
N LEU A 766 8.89 26.15 16.32
CA LEU A 766 9.99 26.97 15.80
C LEU A 766 9.53 27.94 14.70
N CYS A 767 8.27 27.87 14.27
CA CYS A 767 7.67 28.66 13.19
C CYS A 767 8.51 28.65 11.90
N LEU A 768 9.05 27.48 11.52
CA LEU A 768 9.99 27.37 10.39
C LEU A 768 9.40 27.90 9.06
N ASP A 769 8.09 27.82 8.88
CA ASP A 769 7.34 28.38 7.74
C ASP A 769 7.40 29.92 7.63
N THR A 770 7.93 30.59 8.65
CA THR A 770 8.06 32.06 8.72
C THR A 770 9.51 32.54 8.59
N GLU A 771 10.41 31.65 8.18
CA GLU A 771 11.85 31.94 8.07
C GLU A 771 12.14 33.17 7.18
N LYS A 772 13.10 33.99 7.62
CA LYS A 772 13.62 35.16 6.92
C LYS A 772 15.07 35.40 7.31
N SER A 773 15.90 35.70 6.33
CA SER A 773 17.30 36.04 6.55
C SER A 773 17.51 37.53 6.78
N TYR A 774 18.45 37.84 7.66
CA TYR A 774 18.87 39.20 7.98
C TYR A 774 20.38 39.29 7.89
N LEU A 775 20.86 40.23 7.08
CA LEU A 775 22.28 40.57 7.02
C LEU A 775 22.75 41.10 8.38
N VAL A 776 23.82 40.52 8.91
CA VAL A 776 24.53 41.04 10.09
C VAL A 776 25.65 41.96 9.63
N SER A 777 26.44 41.51 8.65
CA SER A 777 27.60 42.25 8.17
C SER A 777 28.03 41.75 6.79
N LEU A 778 28.44 42.68 5.93
CA LEU A 778 29.14 42.40 4.66
C LEU A 778 30.63 42.53 4.94
N ASP A 779 31.26 41.42 5.31
CA ASP A 779 32.61 41.40 5.87
C ASP A 779 33.69 41.20 4.83
N ARG A 780 33.32 40.77 3.61
CA ARG A 780 34.28 40.42 2.57
C ARG A 780 33.90 41.04 1.24
N GLU A 781 34.74 41.94 0.77
CA GLU A 781 34.78 42.38 -0.61
C GLU A 781 36.24 42.36 -1.07
N GLU A 782 36.59 41.38 -1.89
CA GLU A 782 37.96 41.14 -2.33
C GLU A 782 38.02 41.02 -3.85
N LYS A 783 38.87 41.80 -4.50
CA LYS A 783 39.14 41.68 -5.93
C LYS A 783 40.42 40.88 -6.14
N THR A 784 40.31 39.74 -6.81
CA THR A 784 41.46 38.93 -7.23
C THR A 784 41.89 39.33 -8.66
N SER A 785 42.83 38.59 -9.25
CA SER A 785 43.20 38.79 -10.66
C SER A 785 42.05 38.50 -11.63
N ASN A 786 41.19 37.53 -11.30
CA ASN A 786 40.18 37.00 -12.23
C ASN A 786 38.74 36.95 -11.67
N SER A 787 38.53 37.35 -10.41
CA SER A 787 37.23 37.32 -9.75
C SER A 787 37.02 38.49 -8.76
N VAL A 788 35.77 38.69 -8.35
CA VAL A 788 35.37 39.54 -7.23
C VAL A 788 34.63 38.66 -6.24
N ILE A 789 35.08 38.64 -4.99
CA ILE A 789 34.48 37.86 -3.91
C ILE A 789 33.66 38.80 -3.04
N LEU A 790 32.36 38.52 -2.94
CA LEU A 790 31.45 39.14 -1.98
C LEU A 790 31.09 38.12 -0.91
N GLY A 791 31.21 38.47 0.37
CA GLY A 791 30.88 37.60 1.48
C GLY A 791 30.25 38.35 2.64
N GLY A 792 29.26 37.73 3.25
CA GLY A 792 28.55 38.29 4.39
C GLY A 792 28.13 37.24 5.40
N LYS A 793 27.91 37.73 6.63
CA LYS A 793 27.34 36.96 7.73
C LYS A 793 25.86 37.30 7.87
N TYR A 794 25.05 36.27 8.01
CA TYR A 794 23.60 36.36 8.06
C TYR A 794 23.04 35.60 9.25
N VAL A 795 21.86 36.01 9.70
CA VAL A 795 21.07 35.29 10.69
C VAL A 795 19.70 34.99 10.10
N LEU A 796 19.34 33.71 10.08
CA LEU A 796 17.99 33.25 9.75
C LEU A 796 17.13 33.33 11.02
N LYS A 797 16.01 34.05 10.94
CA LYS A 797 15.03 34.14 12.03
C LYS A 797 13.65 33.70 11.55
N THR A 798 12.87 33.18 12.48
CA THR A 798 11.44 32.94 12.33
C THR A 798 10.68 33.82 13.33
N ASN A 799 9.35 33.73 13.34
CA ASN A 799 8.53 34.34 14.38
C ASN A 799 8.84 33.80 15.80
N HIS A 800 9.53 32.65 15.91
CA HIS A 800 10.04 32.13 17.19
C HIS A 800 11.30 32.87 17.67
N GLY A 801 12.17 33.28 16.75
CA GLY A 801 13.45 33.91 17.07
C GLY A 801 14.56 33.52 16.10
N LYS A 802 15.82 33.68 16.52
CA LYS A 802 16.98 33.24 15.74
C LYS A 802 17.02 31.72 15.64
N ILE A 803 17.12 31.18 14.43
CA ILE A 803 17.25 29.75 14.14
C ILE A 803 18.70 29.38 13.84
N LEU A 804 19.35 30.10 12.92
CA LEU A 804 20.75 29.85 12.60
C LEU A 804 21.50 31.10 12.18
N THR A 805 22.82 31.01 12.20
CA THR A 805 23.78 31.94 11.63
C THR A 805 24.50 31.22 10.51
N TYR A 806 24.66 31.89 9.37
CA TYR A 806 25.39 31.34 8.25
C TYR A 806 26.28 32.40 7.61
N GLU A 807 27.31 31.92 6.94
CA GLU A 807 28.18 32.72 6.07
C GLU A 807 27.83 32.35 4.63
N MET A 808 27.65 33.37 3.80
CA MET A 808 27.40 33.20 2.37
C MET A 808 28.48 33.98 1.61
N THR A 809 29.19 33.28 0.73
CA THR A 809 30.25 33.83 -0.11
C THR A 809 29.94 33.55 -1.58
N MET A 810 30.11 34.56 -2.41
CA MET A 810 29.93 34.53 -3.86
C MET A 810 31.21 35.04 -4.51
N GLU A 811 31.93 34.14 -5.17
CA GLU A 811 33.08 34.49 -6.00
C GLU A 811 32.63 34.60 -7.46
N ILE A 812 32.68 35.81 -8.01
CA ILE A 812 32.08 36.17 -9.30
C ILE A 812 33.18 36.44 -10.32
N PHE A 813 33.12 35.75 -11.45
CA PHE A 813 34.11 35.83 -12.54
C PHE A 813 33.66 36.81 -13.65
N GLY A 814 34.60 37.24 -14.49
CA GLY A 814 34.32 38.17 -15.60
C GLY A 814 33.24 37.68 -16.57
N THR A 815 33.11 36.36 -16.73
CA THR A 815 32.11 35.69 -17.57
C THR A 815 30.67 35.78 -17.04
N GLY A 816 30.48 36.21 -15.79
CA GLY A 816 29.20 36.11 -15.07
C GLY A 816 29.05 34.82 -14.26
N CYS A 817 29.92 33.82 -14.46
CA CYS A 817 29.96 32.63 -13.60
C CYS A 817 30.19 33.03 -12.14
N MET A 818 29.54 32.32 -11.21
CA MET A 818 29.67 32.55 -9.78
C MET A 818 29.88 31.23 -9.05
N LEU A 819 30.91 31.14 -8.20
CA LEU A 819 31.01 30.10 -7.20
C LEU A 819 30.31 30.58 -5.92
N MET A 820 29.26 29.88 -5.53
CA MET A 820 28.54 30.13 -4.29
C MET A 820 28.93 29.10 -3.22
N GLU A 821 29.19 29.58 -2.01
CA GLU A 821 29.37 28.77 -0.81
C GLU A 821 28.49 29.32 0.32
N VAL A 822 27.70 28.43 0.92
CA VAL A 822 26.89 28.73 2.11
C VAL A 822 27.29 27.76 3.21
N LYS A 823 27.65 28.30 4.37
CA LYS A 823 28.07 27.51 5.53
C LYS A 823 27.28 27.90 6.77
N CYS A 824 26.63 26.92 7.39
CA CYS A 824 26.02 27.09 8.69
C CYS A 824 27.11 27.12 9.78
N THR A 825 27.18 28.22 10.52
CA THR A 825 28.23 28.44 11.55
C THR A 825 27.72 28.25 12.98
N ASP A 826 26.42 28.46 13.18
CA ASP A 826 25.75 28.31 14.49
C ASP A 826 24.25 28.06 14.25
N CYS A 827 23.68 27.04 14.88
CA CYS A 827 22.31 26.61 14.67
C CYS A 827 21.72 26.12 15.99
N VAL A 828 20.50 26.55 16.27
CA VAL A 828 19.72 25.98 17.38
C VAL A 828 19.42 24.51 17.09
N LYS A 829 19.02 23.75 18.11
CA LYS A 829 18.52 22.40 17.87
C LYS A 829 17.21 22.48 17.08
N ILE A 830 17.20 21.87 15.89
CA ILE A 830 16.01 21.69 15.05
C ILE A 830 15.80 20.18 14.96
N PRO A 831 14.94 19.58 15.83
CA PRO A 831 14.69 18.14 15.78
C PRO A 831 14.25 17.73 14.37
N PHE A 832 14.95 16.76 13.78
CA PHE A 832 14.73 16.34 12.40
C PHE A 832 14.67 17.55 11.45
N ALA A 833 15.76 18.31 11.33
CA ALA A 833 15.81 19.50 10.49
C ALA A 833 15.28 19.19 9.07
N PRO A 834 14.32 19.96 8.52
CA PRO A 834 13.69 19.58 7.25
C PRO A 834 14.65 19.63 6.06
N ARG A 835 15.48 20.67 6.00
CA ARG A 835 16.51 20.87 4.97
C ARG A 835 17.58 21.86 5.40
N PHE A 836 18.64 21.96 4.60
CA PHE A 836 19.55 23.10 4.57
C PHE A 836 20.01 23.35 3.14
N GLY A 837 19.65 24.50 2.60
CA GLY A 837 19.96 24.86 1.22
C GLY A 837 19.67 26.32 0.89
N VAL A 838 19.73 26.61 -0.40
CA VAL A 838 19.45 27.92 -0.99
C VAL A 838 18.17 27.82 -1.82
N SER A 839 17.25 28.75 -1.61
CA SER A 839 16.02 28.97 -2.37
C SER A 839 16.12 30.24 -3.20
N PHE A 840 15.56 30.23 -4.41
CA PHE A 840 15.44 31.41 -5.28
C PHE A 840 14.33 31.20 -6.31
N GLU A 841 13.85 32.30 -6.87
CA GLU A 841 12.78 32.29 -7.87
C GLU A 841 13.27 32.83 -9.22
N MET A 842 12.99 32.09 -10.28
CA MET A 842 13.20 32.53 -11.67
C MET A 842 11.85 32.96 -12.28
N PRO A 843 11.84 33.85 -13.29
CA PRO A 843 10.64 34.15 -14.05
C PRO A 843 9.94 32.88 -14.61
N PRO A 844 8.60 32.86 -14.73
CA PRO A 844 7.83 31.65 -15.04
C PRO A 844 8.14 31.04 -16.42
N GLU A 845 8.76 31.77 -17.34
CA GLU A 845 9.21 31.23 -18.63
C GLU A 845 10.39 30.26 -18.51
N PHE A 846 11.09 30.23 -17.37
CA PHE A 846 12.17 29.28 -17.09
C PHE A 846 11.57 27.97 -16.57
N ASP A 847 11.09 27.18 -17.52
CA ASP A 847 10.22 26.03 -17.27
C ASP A 847 10.84 24.71 -17.76
N ASN A 848 11.97 24.76 -18.48
CA ASN A 848 12.67 23.56 -18.94
C ASN A 848 13.80 23.22 -17.97
N VAL A 849 13.75 22.02 -17.41
CA VAL A 849 14.76 21.50 -16.48
C VAL A 849 15.56 20.40 -17.15
N ARG A 850 16.89 20.49 -17.09
CA ARG A 850 17.80 19.38 -17.42
C ARG A 850 18.72 19.11 -16.26
N PHE A 851 19.00 17.85 -15.95
CA PHE A 851 19.91 17.55 -14.85
C PHE A 851 20.62 16.21 -15.03
N PHE A 852 21.78 16.08 -14.38
CA PHE A 852 22.46 14.81 -14.19
C PHE A 852 22.42 14.45 -12.71
N GLY A 853 21.69 13.39 -12.35
CA GLY A 853 21.41 12.98 -10.97
C GLY A 853 20.47 11.77 -10.91
N LEU A 854 19.91 11.46 -9.73
CA LEU A 854 18.87 10.45 -9.62
C LEU A 854 17.55 11.02 -10.13
N GLY A 855 16.94 10.37 -11.12
CA GLY A 855 15.77 10.93 -11.80
C GLY A 855 14.77 9.91 -12.34
N GLY A 856 13.93 10.39 -13.25
CA GLY A 856 12.68 9.74 -13.69
C GLY A 856 11.54 10.07 -12.74
N GLU A 857 11.74 9.84 -11.44
CA GLU A 857 10.73 9.99 -10.40
C GLU A 857 11.28 10.78 -9.21
N ILE A 858 10.39 11.26 -8.35
CA ILE A 858 10.78 11.92 -7.08
C ILE A 858 11.63 10.97 -6.23
N ASN A 859 12.64 11.49 -5.55
CA ASN A 859 13.48 10.67 -4.68
C ASN A 859 14.13 11.50 -3.55
N LEU A 860 14.42 10.80 -2.45
CA LEU A 860 15.07 11.32 -1.25
C LEU A 860 16.19 10.35 -0.80
N PRO A 861 17.09 10.76 0.12
CA PRO A 861 18.26 9.95 0.48
C PRO A 861 17.98 8.50 0.92
N ASP A 862 16.83 8.25 1.54
CA ASP A 862 16.35 6.94 1.99
C ASP A 862 15.18 6.39 1.14
N PHE A 863 14.78 7.10 0.08
CA PHE A 863 13.66 6.76 -0.81
C PHE A 863 14.09 6.97 -2.26
N LYS A 864 14.86 6.03 -2.80
CA LYS A 864 15.56 6.19 -4.09
C LYS A 864 15.72 4.92 -4.90
N GLU A 865 15.24 3.78 -4.43
CA GLU A 865 15.55 2.48 -5.05
C GLU A 865 14.88 2.29 -6.42
N HIS A 866 13.90 3.12 -6.75
CA HIS A 866 13.28 3.21 -8.09
C HIS A 866 13.98 4.21 -9.02
N ALA A 867 14.80 5.10 -8.48
CA ALA A 867 15.43 6.17 -9.25
C ALA A 867 16.79 5.73 -9.78
N LYS A 868 17.00 5.93 -11.09
CA LYS A 868 18.25 5.63 -11.78
C LYS A 868 19.11 6.90 -11.83
N LEU A 869 20.43 6.74 -11.75
CA LEU A 869 21.35 7.83 -12.08
C LEU A 869 21.31 8.04 -13.59
N GLY A 870 21.23 9.29 -14.03
CA GLY A 870 21.16 9.56 -15.46
C GLY A 870 21.04 11.04 -15.79
N GLU A 871 20.96 11.30 -17.09
CA GLU A 871 20.60 12.61 -17.64
C GLU A 871 19.10 12.65 -17.93
N TYR A 872 18.44 13.70 -17.47
CA TYR A 872 17.00 13.88 -17.58
C TYR A 872 16.69 15.27 -18.13
N SER A 873 15.61 15.37 -18.92
CA SER A 873 15.08 16.62 -19.45
C SER A 873 13.56 16.59 -19.33
N MET A 874 12.97 17.57 -18.64
CA MET A 874 11.53 17.61 -18.36
C MET A 874 11.05 19.05 -18.07
N LYS A 875 9.73 19.25 -17.99
CA LYS A 875 9.17 20.52 -17.53
C LYS A 875 9.18 20.61 -16.00
N VAL A 876 9.04 21.82 -15.47
CA VAL A 876 8.93 22.04 -14.02
C VAL A 876 7.70 21.31 -13.46
N GLU A 877 6.58 21.34 -14.18
CA GLU A 877 5.34 20.66 -13.76
C GLU A 877 5.47 19.13 -13.71
N ASP A 878 6.35 18.53 -14.53
CA ASP A 878 6.58 17.08 -14.55
C ASP A 878 7.45 16.59 -13.38
N LEU A 879 8.15 17.50 -12.67
CA LEU A 879 9.02 17.11 -11.57
C LEU A 879 8.23 16.62 -10.36
N ARG A 880 6.98 17.08 -10.22
CA ARG A 880 6.14 16.88 -9.06
C ARG A 880 5.28 15.62 -9.17
N GLU A 881 5.22 14.85 -8.08
CA GLU A 881 4.16 13.85 -7.90
C GLU A 881 2.90 14.51 -7.31
N ASN A 882 1.74 14.24 -7.92
CA ASN A 882 0.49 14.94 -7.61
C ASN A 882 -0.36 14.20 -6.55
N TYR A 883 0.20 14.01 -5.36
CA TYR A 883 -0.47 13.37 -4.23
C TYR A 883 -1.79 14.05 -3.85
N LEU A 884 -2.79 13.27 -3.43
CA LEU A 884 -4.12 13.78 -3.06
C LEU A 884 -4.05 14.86 -1.99
N LYS A 885 -3.23 14.64 -0.94
CA LYS A 885 -2.83 15.66 0.01
C LYS A 885 -1.47 16.23 -0.37
N PRO A 886 -1.40 17.52 -0.74
CA PRO A 886 -0.15 18.16 -1.12
C PRO A 886 0.91 18.15 -0.03
N GLN A 887 2.12 17.81 -0.45
CA GLN A 887 3.34 17.73 0.36
C GLN A 887 4.52 18.19 -0.50
N GLU A 888 5.71 18.28 0.07
CA GLU A 888 6.94 18.44 -0.70
C GLU A 888 7.08 17.23 -1.65
N ALA A 889 6.98 17.44 -2.97
CA ALA A 889 6.89 16.34 -3.94
C ALA A 889 7.61 16.54 -5.29
N SER A 890 8.60 17.45 -5.43
CA SER A 890 9.39 17.66 -6.66
C SER A 890 10.92 17.42 -6.55
N MET A 891 11.40 16.74 -5.51
CA MET A 891 12.84 16.60 -5.23
C MET A 891 13.53 15.59 -6.15
N ARG A 892 14.80 15.85 -6.45
CA ARG A 892 15.75 14.92 -7.03
C ARG A 892 17.07 14.99 -6.26
N SER A 893 17.59 13.83 -5.86
CA SER A 893 18.82 13.71 -5.08
C SER A 893 20.03 13.31 -5.94
N GLU A 894 21.23 13.40 -5.35
CA GLU A 894 22.51 13.13 -5.99
C GLU A 894 22.74 13.90 -7.31
N ALA A 895 22.14 15.09 -7.43
CA ALA A 895 22.28 15.95 -8.59
C ALA A 895 23.66 16.61 -8.60
N ARG A 896 24.30 16.53 -9.76
CA ARG A 896 25.67 17.05 -9.98
C ARG A 896 25.67 18.22 -10.94
N LEU A 897 24.64 18.27 -11.77
CA LEU A 897 24.37 19.30 -12.76
C LEU A 897 22.86 19.55 -12.78
N LEU A 898 22.44 20.81 -12.84
CA LEU A 898 21.06 21.23 -13.05
C LEU A 898 21.07 22.43 -14.00
N GLU A 899 20.23 22.45 -15.02
CA GLU A 899 19.97 23.57 -15.91
C GLU A 899 18.50 23.92 -15.81
N VAL A 900 18.18 25.20 -15.65
CA VAL A 900 16.81 25.71 -15.71
C VAL A 900 16.75 26.82 -16.75
N CYS A 901 16.03 26.54 -17.84
CA CYS A 901 16.08 27.32 -19.08
C CYS A 901 14.68 27.70 -19.59
N ASP A 902 14.65 28.78 -20.37
CA ASP A 902 13.52 29.10 -21.23
C ASP A 902 13.51 28.21 -22.50
N GLU A 903 12.49 28.37 -23.34
CA GLU A 903 12.36 27.60 -24.60
C GLU A 903 13.51 27.81 -25.59
N LYS A 904 14.28 28.90 -25.45
CA LYS A 904 15.42 29.22 -26.32
C LYS A 904 16.74 28.71 -25.76
N GLY A 905 16.73 27.98 -24.64
CA GLY A 905 17.91 27.46 -23.97
C GLY A 905 18.71 28.52 -23.21
N ARG A 906 18.13 29.71 -22.96
CA ARG A 906 18.73 30.73 -22.09
C ARG A 906 18.34 30.42 -20.66
N GLY A 907 19.26 30.52 -19.71
CA GLY A 907 18.97 30.13 -18.34
C GLY A 907 20.19 30.11 -17.42
N LEU A 908 20.07 29.38 -16.33
CA LEU A 908 21.15 29.15 -15.38
C LEU A 908 21.48 27.66 -15.30
N LYS A 909 22.78 27.37 -15.27
CA LYS A 909 23.35 26.04 -15.00
C LYS A 909 24.02 26.04 -13.63
N PHE A 910 23.70 25.04 -12.83
CA PHE A 910 24.17 24.82 -11.48
C PHE A 910 25.04 23.56 -11.46
N THR A 911 26.31 23.71 -11.11
CA THR A 911 27.28 22.61 -11.10
C THR A 911 27.77 22.36 -9.67
N ALA A 912 27.57 21.16 -9.16
CA ALA A 912 27.96 20.78 -7.81
C ALA A 912 29.48 20.93 -7.59
N SER A 913 29.88 21.41 -6.41
CA SER A 913 31.28 21.53 -6.00
C SER A 913 31.49 20.91 -4.62
N GLY A 914 32.33 19.89 -4.52
CA GLY A 914 32.53 19.11 -3.30
C GLY A 914 31.62 17.89 -3.21
N ASN A 915 30.30 18.10 -3.09
CA ASN A 915 29.31 17.02 -3.02
C ASN A 915 28.14 17.26 -3.98
N PRO A 916 27.49 16.19 -4.50
CA PRO A 916 26.19 16.32 -5.15
C PRO A 916 25.17 16.99 -4.24
N PHE A 917 24.24 17.73 -4.82
CA PHE A 917 23.14 18.40 -4.11
C PHE A 917 21.81 17.70 -4.34
N ILE A 918 20.81 18.08 -3.55
CA ILE A 918 19.40 17.80 -3.80
C ILE A 918 18.81 19.05 -4.42
N PHE A 919 17.93 18.92 -5.42
CA PHE A 919 17.19 20.08 -5.90
C PHE A 919 15.70 19.78 -5.98
N SER A 920 14.89 20.83 -5.91
CA SER A 920 13.49 20.82 -6.35
C SER A 920 13.21 22.06 -7.18
N ALA A 921 12.31 21.94 -8.14
CA ALA A 921 11.78 23.07 -8.90
C ALA A 921 10.27 22.89 -9.05
N ASP A 922 9.52 23.96 -8.81
CA ASP A 922 8.07 23.90 -8.76
C ASP A 922 7.40 25.23 -9.12
N HIS A 923 6.11 25.16 -9.45
CA HIS A 923 5.27 26.36 -9.57
C HIS A 923 4.45 26.64 -8.31
N PHE A 924 4.68 25.90 -7.22
CA PHE A 924 4.05 26.14 -5.93
C PHE A 924 5.13 26.29 -4.86
N THR A 925 4.99 27.28 -3.98
CA THR A 925 5.92 27.44 -2.87
C THR A 925 5.69 26.38 -1.78
N PRO A 926 6.70 26.03 -0.97
CA PRO A 926 6.55 25.12 0.17
C PRO A 926 5.45 25.56 1.15
N ILE A 927 5.25 26.87 1.34
CA ILE A 927 4.21 27.41 2.23
C ILE A 927 2.80 27.12 1.69
N GLN A 928 2.60 27.24 0.36
CA GLN A 928 1.31 26.91 -0.25
C GLN A 928 1.03 25.42 -0.12
N CYS A 929 2.02 24.57 -0.39
CA CYS A 929 1.89 23.13 -0.27
C CYS A 929 1.55 22.69 1.17
N ALA A 930 2.19 23.30 2.18
CA ALA A 930 1.95 22.99 3.58
C ALA A 930 0.53 23.37 4.08
N LYS A 931 -0.16 24.27 3.38
CA LYS A 931 -1.50 24.76 3.74
C LYS A 931 -2.62 24.06 2.97
N ALA A 932 -2.33 23.55 1.78
CA ALA A 932 -3.30 22.85 0.96
C ALA A 932 -3.70 21.53 1.63
N THR A 933 -5.00 21.23 1.65
CA THR A 933 -5.49 19.91 2.07
C THR A 933 -5.70 19.04 0.84
N HIS A 934 -6.12 19.61 -0.28
CA HIS A 934 -6.29 18.90 -1.54
C HIS A 934 -5.39 19.46 -2.62
N ARG A 935 -5.00 18.62 -3.58
CA ARG A 935 -4.22 19.04 -4.76
C ARG A 935 -4.88 20.17 -5.56
N GLU A 936 -6.21 20.22 -5.58
CA GLU A 936 -6.98 21.28 -6.23
C GLU A 936 -6.92 22.63 -5.47
N ASP A 937 -6.45 22.66 -4.22
CA ASP A 937 -6.19 23.92 -3.49
C ASP A 937 -4.87 24.59 -3.91
N LEU A 938 -4.02 23.93 -4.68
CA LEU A 938 -2.76 24.48 -5.18
C LEU A 938 -3.02 25.43 -6.35
N ILE A 939 -2.63 26.70 -6.19
CA ILE A 939 -2.75 27.74 -7.22
C ILE A 939 -1.36 28.03 -7.78
N ARG A 940 -1.21 27.88 -9.11
CA ARG A 940 0.08 28.06 -9.81
C ARG A 940 0.62 29.46 -9.53
N CYS A 941 1.79 29.54 -8.92
CA CYS A 941 2.52 30.79 -8.77
C CYS A 941 3.07 31.18 -10.16
N HIS A 942 3.01 32.47 -10.51
CA HIS A 942 3.63 32.99 -11.75
C HIS A 942 5.16 33.12 -11.59
N THR A 943 5.82 32.01 -11.23
CA THR A 943 7.25 31.91 -10.93
C THR A 943 7.71 30.46 -11.09
N THR A 944 9.02 30.25 -11.18
CA THR A 944 9.65 28.94 -10.99
C THR A 944 10.44 29.01 -9.68
N ASP A 945 9.91 28.37 -8.64
CA ASP A 945 10.51 28.28 -7.31
C ASP A 945 11.52 27.14 -7.29
N ILE A 946 12.78 27.43 -6.97
CA ILE A 946 13.88 26.48 -7.05
C ILE A 946 14.61 26.42 -5.71
N HIS A 947 14.88 25.20 -5.27
CA HIS A 947 15.73 24.92 -4.13
C HIS A 947 16.92 24.07 -4.54
N ILE A 948 18.09 24.37 -3.98
CA ILE A 948 19.32 23.56 -4.07
C ILE A 948 19.82 23.35 -2.64
N ASP A 949 19.89 22.10 -2.19
CA ASP A 949 20.20 21.75 -0.81
C ASP A 949 21.44 20.87 -0.68
N SER A 950 22.23 21.09 0.37
CA SER A 950 23.26 20.12 0.77
C SER A 950 22.66 19.00 1.62
N TYR A 951 21.52 19.25 2.25
CA TYR A 951 20.86 18.31 3.14
C TYR A 951 19.35 18.45 3.06
N MET A 952 18.66 17.31 3.04
CA MET A 952 17.22 17.21 3.21
C MET A 952 16.90 15.98 4.05
N LEU A 953 15.90 16.12 4.92
CA LEU A 953 15.39 15.01 5.71
C LEU A 953 14.83 13.91 4.79
N GLY A 954 15.15 12.65 5.13
CA GLY A 954 14.59 11.49 4.45
C GLY A 954 13.05 11.44 4.46
N ALA A 955 12.50 10.56 3.65
CA ALA A 955 11.06 10.29 3.58
C ALA A 955 10.57 9.60 4.86
N GLY A 956 11.30 8.59 5.33
CA GLY A 956 10.89 7.76 6.48
C GLY A 956 9.55 7.05 6.27
N SER A 957 8.96 6.61 7.38
CA SER A 957 7.63 5.96 7.39
C SER A 957 6.85 6.31 8.67
N ALA A 958 7.22 7.40 9.37
CA ALA A 958 6.81 7.66 10.76
C ALA A 958 5.37 8.16 10.95
N SER A 959 4.52 8.06 9.93
CA SER A 959 3.05 8.13 10.03
C SER A 959 2.52 7.03 10.97
N CYS A 960 2.94 5.77 10.75
CA CYS A 960 2.78 4.64 11.69
C CYS A 960 4.08 3.86 11.97
N GLY A 961 5.09 4.11 11.16
CA GLY A 961 6.38 3.45 11.18
C GLY A 961 7.38 3.99 12.20
N PRO A 962 8.60 3.44 12.20
CA PRO A 962 9.67 3.92 13.05
C PRO A 962 10.10 5.34 12.67
N ARG A 963 10.59 6.09 13.67
CA ARG A 963 11.30 7.35 13.42
C ARG A 963 12.58 7.10 12.64
N LEU A 964 12.88 8.02 11.72
CA LEU A 964 14.16 8.05 11.01
C LEU A 964 15.34 8.09 11.98
N LYS A 965 16.47 7.55 11.51
CA LYS A 965 17.76 7.54 12.21
C LYS A 965 18.84 8.14 11.31
N GLU A 966 20.00 8.43 11.92
CA GLU A 966 21.21 8.77 11.18
C GLU A 966 21.53 7.65 10.16
N PRO A 967 22.04 7.99 8.96
CA PRO A 967 22.45 9.32 8.51
C PRO A 967 21.33 10.15 7.84
N TYR A 968 20.08 9.68 7.84
CA TYR A 968 18.98 10.29 7.08
C TYR A 968 18.29 11.45 7.80
N LYS A 969 18.65 11.70 9.06
CA LYS A 969 18.18 12.83 9.84
C LYS A 969 19.35 13.67 10.35
N LYS A 970 19.11 14.92 10.72
CA LYS A 970 20.01 15.75 11.54
C LYS A 970 19.17 16.52 12.55
N ASP A 971 19.66 16.69 13.78
CA ASP A 971 18.99 17.51 14.80
C ASP A 971 19.63 18.91 14.96
N ASN A 972 20.73 19.15 14.24
CA ASN A 972 21.40 20.44 14.12
C ASN A 972 22.07 20.51 12.74
N LEU A 973 22.27 21.73 12.24
CA LEU A 973 22.88 21.97 10.93
C LEU A 973 24.28 22.58 11.05
N ASN A 974 24.93 22.49 12.21
CA ASN A 974 26.22 23.12 12.44
C ASN A 974 27.30 22.50 11.55
N GLY A 975 28.00 23.34 10.78
CA GLY A 975 29.05 22.88 9.87
C GLY A 975 28.55 22.34 8.54
N GLU A 976 27.23 22.34 8.29
CA GLU A 976 26.70 22.04 6.96
C GLU A 976 27.18 23.08 5.95
N VAL A 977 27.64 22.60 4.80
CA VAL A 977 28.17 23.41 3.70
C VAL A 977 27.50 23.01 2.40
N LEU A 978 26.98 24.00 1.69
CA LEU A 978 26.53 23.90 0.31
C LEU A 978 27.48 24.70 -0.58
N ARG A 979 28.00 24.08 -1.63
CA ARG A 979 28.90 24.74 -2.58
C ARG A 979 28.61 24.32 -4.02
N PHE A 980 28.42 25.28 -4.91
CA PHE A 980 28.15 25.02 -6.32
C PHE A 980 28.48 26.25 -7.19
N PHE A 981 28.69 26.01 -8.48
CA PHE A 981 28.83 27.06 -9.48
C PHE A 981 27.49 27.39 -10.12
N VAL A 982 27.30 28.66 -10.48
CA VAL A 982 26.17 29.18 -11.24
C VAL A 982 26.71 29.81 -12.52
N GLU A 983 26.34 29.26 -13.66
CA GLU A 983 26.79 29.70 -14.99
C GLU A 983 25.59 30.16 -15.82
N PRO A 984 25.65 31.35 -16.45
CA PRO A 984 24.60 31.78 -17.36
C PRO A 984 24.74 31.05 -18.70
N LEU A 985 23.63 30.55 -19.25
CA LEU A 985 23.53 29.89 -20.55
C LEU A 985 23.12 30.86 -21.67
#